data_AF-A0A9N9HYB1-F1
#
_entry.id   AF-A0A9N9HYB1-F1
#
_cell.length_a   1.000
_cell.length_b   1.000
_cell.length_c   1.000
_cell.angle_alpha   90.00
_cell.angle_beta   90.00
_cell.angle_gamma   90.00
#
_symmetry.space_group_name_H-M   'P 1'
#
loop_
_entity.id
_entity.type
_entity.pdbx_description
1 polymer ?
#
loop_
_entity_poly.entity_id
_entity_poly.type
_entity_poly.pdbx_seq_one_letter_code
_entity_poly.pdbx_strand_id
1 'polypeptide(L)'
;MYKNISNRGEVTKEKIKNAVEKGAYTFERTGNDEFSVTLTYPSRVKKVKPYSLSDLQDLRWRALLIAKPSVRIDTDVDTEEHRARAMIMDEFVRQVDIVYEICNVGTKIIQVGHFGYRQFKKEISDDNKTKELIDLLKKFKGELKEWNDIVNRAQEDHYYLTFFPARYILIFLDYFTGEENNEESCETLIKFVSNKARMPSKKEISNVSRGKKDHYLVLCEIGAKLKNIFANIPIQSIPLRTRGKLITSDLVLEGKLFVARCKNNLFIPNVIMSIYANHGNYPEPWQILICRSSTTTDELSIFLKRCFHASSNGYKNTLFCIANLELLNLELQYDLVNNIRSLREKYNNYLLALICFQEAGVHHHVLDQFSQNVVTTDGLGVETMKEIYHQLCPYAVCVTSDLSGQGKSGWIKKSSYRKQKAPRNFLINNEVNFSKLVHQLKEFDLRQMESLHINIVSINNYNDVNTFLFELLTLGFVYNEVDITCLPPRTTIFIEVASTVENQLFKLLPIASYLLRQHLSWDIENLIVSHETHSPIQVVCQYLDALDQNQIDKRDILLCGEGPVNESLPARRCQKLLSKYFLNQNADSVLSFRFVEIFVNFLADQLTRLFSSSHFRVESLKQMAGEENIRSTLVLRLLEVSKDFATRSVYVKAMQQESIKADSIDDIRIDVKSWDYSDHFLLYLASQNPDSICALYRDKNRVDENVRNFLRQFTDNKKGELEDYDCMSQEELLIKLVSLTRKKKDDIKLENYALSFDNLIKMALMLFRARANIPVVIMGEAGCGKTSLIGYLARIVEVKFRALNLHAG
;
A
#
# COMPACT_ATOMS: atom_id res chain seq x y z
N MET A 1 -42.97 21.53 -1.97
CA MET A 1 -41.92 21.20 -0.98
C MET A 1 -42.45 21.18 0.45
N TYR A 2 -43.07 22.26 0.96
CA TYR A 2 -43.62 22.31 2.33
C TYR A 2 -44.68 21.22 2.66
N LYS A 3 -45.62 20.90 1.74
CA LYS A 3 -46.59 19.78 1.90
C LYS A 3 -45.95 18.38 1.98
N ASN A 4 -44.77 18.18 1.39
CA ASN A 4 -44.08 16.88 1.44
C ASN A 4 -43.28 16.70 2.75
N ILE A 5 -43.00 17.79 3.47
CA ILE A 5 -42.30 17.76 4.75
C ILE A 5 -43.30 17.48 5.88
N SER A 6 -44.54 17.99 5.78
CA SER A 6 -45.62 17.72 6.74
C SER A 6 -46.28 16.33 6.59
N ASN A 7 -46.26 15.73 5.38
CA ASN A 7 -46.91 14.43 5.09
C ASN A 7 -45.93 13.29 4.72
N ARG A 8 -44.72 13.26 5.30
CA ARG A 8 -43.69 12.24 4.96
C ARG A 8 -44.18 10.79 5.13
N GLY A 9 -45.04 10.52 6.11
CA GLY A 9 -45.64 9.21 6.34
C GLY A 9 -46.58 8.78 5.21
N GLU A 10 -47.48 9.67 4.78
CA GLU A 10 -48.44 9.40 3.69
C GLU A 10 -47.74 9.21 2.34
N VAL A 11 -46.69 10.00 2.06
CA VAL A 11 -45.87 9.82 0.84
C VAL A 11 -45.17 8.45 0.83
N THR A 12 -44.76 7.94 2.00
CA THR A 12 -44.11 6.62 2.10
C THR A 12 -45.14 5.50 1.88
N LYS A 13 -46.34 5.63 2.45
CA LYS A 13 -47.44 4.68 2.23
C LYS A 13 -47.85 4.63 0.76
N GLU A 14 -47.95 5.79 0.10
CA GLU A 14 -48.28 5.88 -1.33
C GLU A 14 -47.20 5.23 -2.22
N LYS A 15 -45.91 5.36 -1.86
CA LYS A 15 -44.83 4.66 -2.55
C LYS A 15 -44.95 3.14 -2.42
N ILE A 16 -45.20 2.63 -1.22
CA ILE A 16 -45.36 1.20 -0.97
C ILE A 16 -46.58 0.65 -1.72
N LYS A 17 -47.71 1.38 -1.69
CA LYS A 17 -48.90 1.02 -2.47
C LYS A 17 -48.61 0.94 -3.97
N ASN A 18 -47.94 1.95 -4.52
CA ASN A 18 -47.55 1.95 -5.93
C ASN A 18 -46.54 0.84 -6.27
N ALA A 19 -45.64 0.49 -5.36
CA ALA A 19 -44.73 -0.65 -5.53
C ALA A 19 -45.50 -1.98 -5.63
N VAL A 20 -46.44 -2.21 -4.72
CA VAL A 20 -47.24 -3.45 -4.70
C VAL A 20 -48.18 -3.52 -5.90
N GLU A 21 -48.90 -2.44 -6.23
CA GLU A 21 -49.90 -2.45 -7.30
C GLU A 21 -49.26 -2.31 -8.70
N LYS A 22 -48.33 -1.38 -8.87
CA LYS A 22 -47.83 -0.95 -10.21
C LYS A 22 -46.33 -1.17 -10.41
N GLY A 23 -45.64 -1.73 -9.42
CA GLY A 23 -44.22 -2.04 -9.49
C GLY A 23 -43.90 -3.23 -10.38
N ALA A 24 -42.79 -3.11 -11.11
CA ALA A 24 -42.12 -4.17 -11.84
C ALA A 24 -40.72 -4.38 -11.25
N TYR A 25 -40.40 -5.61 -10.87
CA TYR A 25 -39.08 -6.00 -10.40
C TYR A 25 -38.25 -6.49 -11.58
N THR A 26 -37.10 -5.88 -11.82
CA THR A 26 -36.11 -6.34 -12.80
C THR A 26 -34.91 -6.91 -12.06
N PHE A 27 -34.64 -8.18 -12.27
CA PHE A 27 -33.48 -8.90 -11.79
C PHE A 27 -32.44 -9.01 -12.88
N GLU A 28 -31.20 -8.67 -12.59
CA GLU A 28 -30.10 -8.76 -13.55
C GLU A 28 -28.78 -9.15 -12.85
N ARG A 29 -27.89 -9.80 -13.60
CA ARG A 29 -26.51 -10.02 -13.17
C ARG A 29 -25.70 -8.74 -13.34
N THR A 30 -24.91 -8.38 -12.33
CA THR A 30 -23.93 -7.29 -12.40
C THR A 30 -22.53 -7.81 -12.72
N GLY A 31 -21.62 -6.91 -13.13
CA GLY A 31 -20.24 -7.26 -13.46
C GLY A 31 -19.39 -7.76 -12.29
N ASN A 32 -19.84 -7.59 -11.04
CA ASN A 32 -19.11 -7.98 -9.83
C ASN A 32 -19.47 -9.39 -9.32
N ASP A 33 -19.99 -10.27 -10.19
CA ASP A 33 -20.52 -11.58 -9.81
C ASP A 33 -21.69 -11.52 -8.78
N GLU A 34 -22.37 -10.38 -8.71
CA GLU A 34 -23.53 -10.16 -7.85
C GLU A 34 -24.84 -10.13 -8.65
N PHE A 35 -25.95 -10.33 -7.94
CA PHE A 35 -27.30 -10.25 -8.49
C PHE A 35 -27.96 -8.94 -8.03
N SER A 36 -28.30 -8.04 -8.96
CA SER A 36 -29.01 -6.82 -8.63
C SER A 36 -30.50 -6.94 -8.90
N VAL A 37 -31.27 -6.17 -8.13
CA VAL A 37 -32.69 -5.98 -8.35
C VAL A 37 -33.00 -4.49 -8.40
N THR A 38 -33.84 -4.11 -9.34
CA THR A 38 -34.40 -2.77 -9.44
C THR A 38 -35.92 -2.85 -9.49
N LEU A 39 -36.59 -2.04 -8.69
CA LEU A 39 -38.04 -1.88 -8.75
C LEU A 39 -38.37 -0.56 -9.47
N THR A 40 -39.26 -0.64 -10.45
CA THR A 40 -39.75 0.54 -11.18
C THR A 40 -41.28 0.54 -11.23
N TYR A 41 -41.92 1.70 -11.12
CA TYR A 41 -43.35 1.85 -11.40
C TYR A 41 -43.63 3.15 -12.17
N PRO A 42 -44.69 3.19 -13.00
CA PRO A 42 -45.06 4.40 -13.74
C PRO A 42 -45.48 5.52 -12.79
N SER A 43 -44.81 6.68 -12.86
CA SER A 43 -45.20 7.90 -12.15
C SER A 43 -45.90 8.88 -13.09
N ARG A 44 -46.81 9.71 -12.56
CA ARG A 44 -47.46 10.81 -13.32
C ARG A 44 -46.45 11.85 -13.85
N VAL A 45 -45.21 11.84 -13.35
CA VAL A 45 -44.09 12.65 -13.84
C VAL A 45 -43.23 11.76 -14.75
N LYS A 46 -42.92 12.21 -15.96
CA LYS A 46 -42.23 11.49 -17.06
C LYS A 46 -40.89 10.77 -16.73
N LYS A 47 -40.40 10.77 -15.49
CA LYS A 47 -39.22 10.01 -15.05
C LYS A 47 -39.63 8.84 -14.16
N VAL A 48 -39.50 7.62 -14.70
CA VAL A 48 -39.54 6.37 -13.92
C VAL A 48 -38.31 6.38 -13.00
N LYS A 49 -38.50 6.42 -11.68
CA LYS A 49 -37.40 6.37 -10.72
C LYS A 49 -37.15 4.90 -10.34
N PRO A 50 -35.96 4.34 -10.61
CA PRO A 50 -35.60 3.00 -10.14
C PRO A 50 -35.29 3.04 -8.63
N TYR A 51 -35.74 2.01 -7.92
CA TYR A 51 -35.40 1.77 -6.52
C TYR A 51 -34.43 0.59 -6.44
N SER A 52 -33.29 0.81 -5.78
CA SER A 52 -32.25 -0.20 -5.55
C SER A 52 -32.63 -1.16 -4.41
N LEU A 53 -31.88 -2.24 -4.24
CA LEU A 53 -32.06 -3.17 -3.11
C LEU A 53 -31.97 -2.46 -1.74
N SER A 54 -31.04 -1.50 -1.57
CA SER A 54 -30.93 -0.72 -0.33
C SER A 54 -32.14 0.19 -0.11
N ASP A 55 -32.70 0.77 -1.18
CA ASP A 55 -33.92 1.57 -1.08
C ASP A 55 -35.12 0.69 -0.68
N LEU A 56 -35.21 -0.54 -1.21
CA LEU A 56 -36.25 -1.50 -0.86
C LEU A 56 -36.16 -1.94 0.60
N GLN A 57 -34.94 -2.13 1.12
CA GLN A 57 -34.73 -2.44 2.53
C GLN A 57 -35.16 -1.29 3.45
N ASP A 58 -34.81 -0.03 3.13
CA ASP A 58 -35.29 1.14 3.87
C ASP A 58 -36.83 1.23 3.85
N LEU A 59 -37.45 1.03 2.69
CA LEU A 59 -38.91 1.00 2.57
C LEU A 59 -39.54 -0.16 3.36
N ARG A 60 -38.91 -1.33 3.40
CA ARG A 60 -39.35 -2.49 4.19
C ARG A 60 -39.31 -2.19 5.68
N TRP A 61 -38.23 -1.60 6.20
CA TRP A 61 -38.13 -1.19 7.61
C TRP A 61 -39.25 -0.21 7.99
N ARG A 62 -39.53 0.76 7.10
CA ARG A 62 -40.64 1.71 7.30
C ARG A 62 -42.01 1.02 7.22
N ALA A 63 -42.20 0.08 6.31
CA ALA A 63 -43.44 -0.70 6.19
C ALA A 63 -43.73 -1.49 7.49
N LEU A 64 -42.72 -2.15 8.07
CA LEU A 64 -42.83 -2.88 9.35
C LEU A 64 -43.21 -1.97 10.52
N LEU A 65 -42.71 -0.74 10.54
CA LEU A 65 -43.06 0.24 11.58
C LEU A 65 -44.49 0.77 11.40
N ILE A 66 -44.96 0.91 10.17
CA ILE A 66 -46.31 1.38 9.83
C ILE A 66 -47.36 0.27 10.05
N ALA A 67 -47.00 -1.00 9.84
CA ALA A 67 -47.89 -2.15 10.01
C ALA A 67 -48.16 -2.53 11.48
N LYS A 68 -47.31 -2.10 12.43
CA LYS A 68 -47.57 -2.31 13.87
C LYS A 68 -48.79 -1.51 14.32
N PRO A 69 -49.79 -2.14 14.96
CA PRO A 69 -50.94 -1.41 15.47
C PRO A 69 -50.48 -0.46 16.59
N SER A 70 -50.78 0.83 16.46
CA SER A 70 -50.72 1.75 17.58
C SER A 70 -51.67 1.25 18.67
N VAL A 71 -51.15 1.18 19.90
CA VAL A 71 -51.92 0.88 21.11
C VAL A 71 -53.24 1.67 21.09
N ARG A 72 -54.33 0.93 21.33
CA ARG A 72 -55.74 1.36 21.30
C ARG A 72 -55.95 2.79 21.81
N ILE A 73 -56.47 3.66 20.95
CA ILE A 73 -57.34 4.76 21.34
C ILE A 73 -58.56 4.67 20.43
N ASP A 74 -59.72 4.47 21.05
CA ASP A 74 -61.03 4.31 20.44
C ASP A 74 -61.39 5.50 19.56
N THR A 75 -61.60 5.26 18.26
CA THR A 75 -62.61 5.94 17.45
C THR A 75 -63.07 5.00 16.35
N ASP A 76 -64.37 4.69 16.36
CA ASP A 76 -65.11 3.75 15.50
C ASP A 76 -65.33 4.22 14.04
N VAL A 77 -64.29 4.72 13.37
CA VAL A 77 -64.36 5.05 11.94
C VAL A 77 -63.06 4.58 11.26
N ASP A 78 -63.18 3.66 10.27
CA ASP A 78 -62.14 3.07 9.40
C ASP A 78 -61.45 1.75 9.79
N THR A 79 -62.13 0.82 10.47
CA THR A 79 -61.58 -0.54 10.73
C THR A 79 -61.27 -1.35 9.46
N GLU A 80 -62.01 -1.17 8.36
CA GLU A 80 -61.78 -1.86 7.07
C GLU A 80 -60.61 -1.24 6.27
N GLU A 81 -60.53 0.09 6.18
CA GLU A 81 -59.47 0.76 5.40
C GLU A 81 -58.10 0.60 6.07
N HIS A 82 -58.05 0.62 7.40
CA HIS A 82 -56.85 0.31 8.16
C HIS A 82 -56.37 -1.14 7.95
N ARG A 83 -57.29 -2.12 7.89
CA ARG A 83 -56.95 -3.52 7.57
C ARG A 83 -56.41 -3.68 6.14
N ALA A 84 -57.06 -3.07 5.15
CA ALA A 84 -56.60 -3.11 3.76
C ALA A 84 -55.21 -2.48 3.59
N ARG A 85 -54.93 -1.38 4.30
CA ARG A 85 -53.61 -0.74 4.31
C ARG A 85 -52.54 -1.62 4.97
N ALA A 86 -52.86 -2.27 6.09
CA ALA A 86 -51.95 -3.21 6.74
C ALA A 86 -51.62 -4.40 5.82
N MET A 87 -52.61 -4.96 5.13
CA MET A 87 -52.41 -6.03 4.15
C MET A 87 -51.46 -5.65 3.01
N ILE A 88 -51.56 -4.42 2.49
CA ILE A 88 -50.64 -3.91 1.45
C ILE A 88 -49.21 -3.78 2.00
N MET A 89 -49.04 -3.32 3.25
CA MET A 89 -47.72 -3.21 3.88
C MET A 89 -47.10 -4.58 4.12
N ASP A 90 -47.88 -5.54 4.62
CA ASP A 90 -47.44 -6.91 4.87
C ASP A 90 -47.09 -7.62 3.55
N GLU A 91 -47.90 -7.41 2.51
CA GLU A 91 -47.63 -7.94 1.18
C GLU A 91 -46.34 -7.37 0.58
N PHE A 92 -46.09 -6.07 0.75
CA PHE A 92 -44.82 -5.46 0.34
C PHE A 92 -43.63 -6.07 1.09
N VAL A 93 -43.73 -6.24 2.41
CA VAL A 93 -42.68 -6.86 3.23
C VAL A 93 -42.39 -8.26 2.73
N ARG A 94 -43.44 -9.05 2.47
CA ARG A 94 -43.33 -10.41 1.92
C ARG A 94 -42.64 -10.42 0.55
N GLN A 95 -43.01 -9.51 -0.35
CA GLN A 95 -42.36 -9.37 -1.66
C GLN A 95 -40.87 -9.05 -1.51
N VAL A 96 -40.50 -8.09 -0.66
CA VAL A 96 -39.10 -7.69 -0.46
C VAL A 96 -38.28 -8.80 0.21
N ASP A 97 -38.86 -9.56 1.14
CA ASP A 97 -38.20 -10.73 1.75
C ASP A 97 -37.87 -11.80 0.70
N ILE A 98 -38.83 -12.12 -0.18
CA ILE A 98 -38.62 -13.07 -1.27
C ILE A 98 -37.58 -12.52 -2.27
N VAL A 99 -37.64 -11.24 -2.61
CA VAL A 99 -36.66 -10.57 -3.49
C VAL A 99 -35.25 -10.67 -2.91
N TYR A 100 -35.10 -10.46 -1.60
CA TYR A 100 -33.82 -10.60 -0.90
C TYR A 100 -33.30 -12.05 -0.97
N GLU A 101 -34.15 -13.04 -0.72
CA GLU A 101 -33.79 -14.45 -0.90
C GLU A 101 -33.41 -14.78 -2.36
N ILE A 102 -34.14 -14.26 -3.36
CA ILE A 102 -33.81 -14.46 -4.77
C ILE A 102 -32.42 -13.88 -5.08
N CYS A 103 -32.10 -12.68 -4.60
CA CYS A 103 -30.79 -12.07 -4.82
C CYS A 103 -29.68 -12.90 -4.15
N ASN A 104 -29.91 -13.42 -2.95
CA ASN A 104 -28.96 -14.29 -2.25
C ASN A 104 -28.73 -15.61 -3.00
N VAL A 105 -29.79 -16.31 -3.40
CA VAL A 105 -29.68 -17.58 -4.14
C VAL A 105 -29.12 -17.34 -5.54
N GLY A 106 -29.53 -16.27 -6.23
CA GLY A 106 -29.02 -15.87 -7.54
C GLY A 106 -27.52 -15.57 -7.52
N THR A 107 -27.05 -14.86 -6.48
CA THR A 107 -25.62 -14.62 -6.26
C THR A 107 -24.86 -15.94 -6.05
N LYS A 108 -25.40 -16.87 -5.23
CA LYS A 108 -24.81 -18.21 -5.08
C LYS A 108 -24.72 -18.98 -6.40
N ILE A 109 -25.76 -18.94 -7.25
CA ILE A 109 -25.77 -19.58 -8.58
C ILE A 109 -24.67 -19.02 -9.49
N ILE A 110 -24.43 -17.71 -9.45
CA ILE A 110 -23.35 -17.08 -10.20
C ILE A 110 -21.98 -17.51 -9.65
N GLN A 111 -21.82 -17.52 -8.32
CA GLN A 111 -20.58 -17.91 -7.64
C GLN A 111 -20.18 -19.37 -7.90
N VAL A 112 -21.14 -20.31 -7.91
CA VAL A 112 -20.91 -21.72 -8.28
C VAL A 112 -20.66 -21.91 -9.79
N GLY A 113 -20.69 -20.83 -10.57
CA GLY A 113 -20.34 -20.81 -11.99
C GLY A 113 -21.33 -21.52 -12.90
N HIS A 114 -22.64 -21.44 -12.61
CA HIS A 114 -23.64 -22.09 -13.46
C HIS A 114 -23.63 -21.51 -14.89
N PHE A 115 -23.44 -22.37 -15.90
CA PHE A 115 -23.26 -21.95 -17.31
C PHE A 115 -24.43 -21.12 -17.86
N GLY A 116 -25.67 -21.49 -17.53
CA GLY A 116 -26.88 -20.78 -17.96
C GLY A 116 -27.09 -19.38 -17.36
N TYR A 117 -26.36 -19.00 -16.32
CA TYR A 117 -26.52 -17.70 -15.62
C TYR A 117 -25.39 -16.71 -15.94
N ARG A 118 -24.63 -16.98 -17.01
CA ARG A 118 -23.61 -16.07 -17.54
C ARG A 118 -24.20 -14.70 -17.89
N GLN A 119 -25.36 -14.70 -18.52
CA GLN A 119 -26.18 -13.52 -18.77
C GLN A 119 -27.60 -13.83 -18.27
N PHE A 120 -28.09 -13.05 -17.31
CA PHE A 120 -29.45 -13.21 -16.79
C PHE A 120 -30.12 -11.85 -16.65
N LYS A 121 -31.33 -11.74 -17.22
CA LYS A 121 -32.23 -10.63 -17.00
C LYS A 121 -33.67 -11.14 -16.99
N LYS A 122 -34.43 -10.81 -15.95
CA LYS A 122 -35.86 -11.16 -15.84
C LYS A 122 -36.64 -10.02 -15.20
N GLU A 123 -37.73 -9.64 -15.84
CA GLU A 123 -38.68 -8.65 -15.34
C GLU A 123 -39.96 -9.35 -14.87
N ILE A 124 -40.54 -8.88 -13.75
CA ILE A 124 -41.78 -9.39 -13.14
C ILE A 124 -42.69 -8.18 -12.88
N SER A 125 -43.79 -8.07 -13.62
CA SER A 125 -44.71 -6.91 -13.60
C SER A 125 -46.19 -7.26 -13.40
N ASP A 126 -46.57 -8.54 -13.42
CA ASP A 126 -47.97 -8.99 -13.56
C ASP A 126 -48.77 -8.96 -12.26
N ASP A 127 -50.11 -9.00 -12.31
CA ASP A 127 -51.00 -8.97 -11.11
C ASP A 127 -50.70 -10.10 -10.09
N ASN A 128 -50.00 -11.16 -10.50
CA ASN A 128 -49.55 -12.28 -9.68
C ASN A 128 -48.05 -12.22 -9.27
N LYS A 129 -47.45 -11.02 -9.14
CA LYS A 129 -46.00 -10.82 -8.84
C LYS A 129 -45.47 -11.77 -7.80
N THR A 130 -46.17 -11.90 -6.67
CA THR A 130 -45.62 -12.65 -5.54
C THR A 130 -45.62 -14.14 -5.76
N LYS A 131 -46.55 -14.66 -6.58
CA LYS A 131 -46.50 -16.06 -7.01
C LYS A 131 -45.32 -16.27 -7.95
N GLU A 132 -45.10 -15.38 -8.92
CA GLU A 132 -43.95 -15.46 -9.83
C GLU A 132 -42.60 -15.32 -9.11
N LEU A 133 -42.52 -14.46 -8.09
CA LEU A 133 -41.34 -14.34 -7.22
C LEU A 133 -41.08 -15.68 -6.49
N ILE A 134 -42.12 -16.30 -5.92
CA ILE A 134 -42.00 -17.61 -5.28
C ILE A 134 -41.56 -18.68 -6.27
N ASP A 135 -42.14 -18.70 -7.47
CA ASP A 135 -41.81 -19.68 -8.51
C ASP A 135 -40.38 -19.47 -9.04
N LEU A 136 -39.92 -18.23 -9.18
CA LEU A 136 -38.54 -17.91 -9.51
C LEU A 136 -37.57 -18.38 -8.41
N LEU A 137 -37.90 -18.13 -7.15
CA LEU A 137 -37.09 -18.58 -6.01
C LEU A 137 -37.01 -20.10 -5.95
N LYS A 138 -38.13 -20.81 -6.17
CA LYS A 138 -38.16 -22.28 -6.23
C LYS A 138 -37.31 -22.80 -7.40
N LYS A 139 -37.42 -22.17 -8.57
CA LYS A 139 -36.59 -22.50 -9.73
C LYS A 139 -35.10 -22.37 -9.39
N PHE A 140 -34.69 -21.24 -8.82
CA PHE A 140 -33.30 -20.99 -8.43
C PHE A 140 -32.80 -22.01 -7.40
N LYS A 141 -33.58 -22.29 -6.35
CA LYS A 141 -33.21 -23.32 -5.35
C LYS A 141 -33.09 -24.71 -5.97
N GLY A 142 -33.97 -25.07 -6.91
CA GLY A 142 -33.93 -26.33 -7.64
C GLY A 142 -32.70 -26.45 -8.54
N GLU A 143 -32.46 -25.46 -9.39
CA GLU A 143 -31.32 -25.45 -10.32
C GLU A 143 -29.97 -25.36 -9.58
N LEU A 144 -29.88 -24.64 -8.46
CA LEU A 144 -28.68 -24.62 -7.62
C LEU A 144 -28.36 -26.02 -7.08
N LYS A 145 -29.36 -26.75 -6.60
CA LYS A 145 -29.19 -28.11 -6.09
C LYS A 145 -28.77 -29.07 -7.21
N GLU A 146 -29.48 -29.05 -8.33
CA GLU A 146 -29.17 -29.87 -9.50
C GLU A 146 -27.75 -29.59 -10.01
N TRP A 147 -27.37 -28.32 -10.11
CA TRP A 147 -26.03 -27.91 -10.52
C TRP A 147 -24.94 -28.41 -9.57
N ASN A 148 -25.16 -28.28 -8.26
CA ASN A 148 -24.22 -28.81 -7.26
C ASN A 148 -24.05 -30.33 -7.41
N ASP A 149 -25.12 -31.08 -7.66
CA ASP A 149 -25.06 -32.52 -7.90
C ASP A 149 -24.28 -32.85 -9.19
N ILE A 150 -24.49 -32.09 -10.27
CA ILE A 150 -23.76 -32.21 -11.54
C ILE A 150 -22.26 -31.93 -11.35
N VAL A 151 -21.91 -30.82 -10.69
CA VAL A 151 -20.53 -30.43 -10.42
C VAL A 151 -19.85 -31.46 -9.51
N ASN A 152 -20.55 -31.93 -8.48
CA ASN A 152 -20.04 -32.95 -7.57
C ASN A 152 -19.68 -34.24 -8.32
N ARG A 153 -20.59 -34.73 -9.17
CA ARG A 153 -20.34 -35.92 -10.00
C ARG A 153 -19.18 -35.70 -10.96
N ALA A 154 -19.14 -34.58 -11.66
CA ALA A 154 -18.06 -34.28 -12.60
C ALA A 154 -16.68 -34.22 -11.92
N GLN A 155 -16.59 -33.66 -10.71
CA GLN A 155 -15.35 -33.62 -9.92
C GLN A 155 -14.89 -35.01 -9.45
N GLU A 156 -15.82 -35.91 -9.14
CA GLU A 156 -15.51 -37.31 -8.80
C GLU A 156 -14.95 -38.07 -9.99
N ASP A 157 -15.53 -37.88 -11.18
CA ASP A 157 -15.10 -38.53 -12.42
C ASP A 157 -13.81 -37.91 -13.00
N HIS A 158 -13.61 -36.61 -12.81
CA HIS A 158 -12.49 -35.83 -13.35
C HIS A 158 -11.75 -35.05 -12.27
N TYR A 159 -10.79 -35.71 -11.62
CA TYR A 159 -9.98 -35.16 -10.52
C TYR A 159 -9.37 -33.76 -10.78
N TYR A 160 -8.91 -33.48 -12.00
CA TYR A 160 -8.29 -32.20 -12.34
C TYR A 160 -9.25 -30.99 -12.27
N LEU A 161 -10.57 -31.20 -12.24
CA LEU A 161 -11.53 -30.13 -11.97
C LEU A 161 -11.43 -29.62 -10.51
N THR A 162 -10.88 -30.42 -9.59
CA THR A 162 -10.72 -30.02 -8.18
C THR A 162 -9.58 -29.02 -7.93
N PHE A 163 -8.78 -28.71 -8.96
CA PHE A 163 -7.70 -27.73 -8.84
C PHE A 163 -8.18 -26.28 -8.98
N PHE A 164 -9.38 -26.09 -9.53
CA PHE A 164 -9.86 -24.78 -9.96
C PHE A 164 -11.28 -24.51 -9.45
N PRO A 165 -11.51 -23.38 -8.75
CA PRO A 165 -12.85 -22.88 -8.49
C PRO A 165 -13.68 -22.69 -9.78
N ALA A 166 -15.01 -22.70 -9.63
CA ALA A 166 -15.94 -22.65 -10.75
C ALA A 166 -15.69 -21.46 -11.70
N ARG A 167 -15.32 -20.29 -11.16
CA ARG A 167 -14.98 -19.11 -11.97
C ARG A 167 -13.83 -19.36 -12.95
N TYR A 168 -12.81 -20.12 -12.57
CA TYR A 168 -11.67 -20.42 -13.44
C TYR A 168 -12.03 -21.53 -14.45
N ILE A 169 -12.95 -22.43 -14.09
CA ILE A 169 -13.55 -23.37 -15.03
C ILE A 169 -14.30 -22.62 -16.15
N LEU A 170 -14.96 -21.50 -15.84
CA LEU A 170 -15.58 -20.65 -16.86
C LEU A 170 -14.54 -20.04 -17.81
N ILE A 171 -13.40 -19.58 -17.30
CA ILE A 171 -12.31 -19.06 -18.14
C ILE A 171 -11.78 -20.14 -19.09
N PHE A 172 -11.60 -21.37 -18.59
CA PHE A 172 -11.21 -22.51 -19.44
C PHE A 172 -12.27 -22.83 -20.48
N LEU A 173 -13.56 -22.75 -20.13
CA LEU A 173 -14.65 -22.94 -21.07
C LEU A 173 -14.55 -21.92 -22.22
N ASP A 174 -14.36 -20.63 -21.91
CA ASP A 174 -14.29 -19.54 -22.91
C ASP A 174 -13.07 -19.72 -23.83
N TYR A 175 -11.95 -20.14 -23.27
CA TYR A 175 -10.74 -20.45 -24.04
C TYR A 175 -10.94 -21.67 -24.96
N PHE A 176 -11.59 -22.72 -24.47
CA PHE A 176 -11.82 -23.95 -25.25
C PHE A 176 -12.95 -23.82 -26.29
N THR A 177 -13.89 -22.89 -26.12
CA THR A 177 -14.95 -22.57 -27.10
C THR A 177 -14.53 -21.47 -28.08
N GLY A 178 -13.45 -20.74 -27.78
CA GLY A 178 -12.90 -19.65 -28.58
C GLY A 178 -13.73 -18.36 -28.52
N GLU A 179 -14.45 -18.13 -27.41
CA GLU A 179 -15.30 -16.94 -27.22
C GLU A 179 -14.49 -15.71 -26.79
N GLU A 180 -13.44 -15.89 -25.98
CA GLU A 180 -12.59 -14.80 -25.48
C GLU A 180 -11.09 -15.13 -25.57
N ASN A 181 -10.25 -14.09 -25.65
CA ASN A 181 -8.80 -14.25 -25.67
C ASN A 181 -8.21 -14.30 -24.25
N ASN A 182 -8.49 -15.38 -23.53
CA ASN A 182 -8.05 -15.59 -22.14
C ASN A 182 -6.78 -16.44 -22.00
N GLU A 183 -5.87 -16.34 -22.98
CA GLU A 183 -4.68 -17.21 -23.08
C GLU A 183 -3.71 -17.03 -21.90
N GLU A 184 -3.40 -15.78 -21.54
CA GLU A 184 -2.50 -15.45 -20.42
C GLU A 184 -3.07 -15.89 -19.07
N SER A 185 -4.38 -15.69 -18.86
CA SER A 185 -5.09 -16.15 -17.66
C SER A 185 -5.07 -17.67 -17.56
N CYS A 186 -5.37 -18.38 -18.65
CA CYS A 186 -5.31 -19.85 -18.68
C CYS A 186 -3.89 -20.36 -18.45
N GLU A 187 -2.87 -19.71 -19.03
CA GLU A 187 -1.47 -20.07 -18.84
C GLU A 187 -1.04 -19.91 -17.37
N THR A 188 -1.47 -18.83 -16.72
CA THR A 188 -1.23 -18.60 -15.29
C THR A 188 -1.92 -19.68 -14.43
N LEU A 189 -3.16 -20.03 -14.76
CA LEU A 189 -3.94 -21.06 -14.06
C LEU A 189 -3.30 -22.46 -14.18
N ILE A 190 -2.82 -22.87 -15.35
CA ILE A 190 -2.15 -24.19 -15.45
C ILE A 190 -0.80 -24.20 -14.72
N LYS A 191 -0.10 -23.06 -14.68
CA LYS A 191 1.17 -22.93 -13.93
C LYS A 191 0.98 -23.04 -12.42
N PHE A 192 -0.18 -22.64 -11.90
CA PHE A 192 -0.57 -22.85 -10.50
C PHE A 192 -0.49 -24.32 -10.09
N VAL A 193 -0.78 -25.24 -11.01
CA VAL A 193 -0.68 -26.70 -10.77
C VAL A 193 0.71 -27.22 -11.13
N SER A 194 1.29 -26.77 -12.25
CA SER A 194 2.63 -27.16 -12.66
C SER A 194 3.32 -26.13 -13.54
N ASN A 195 4.49 -25.66 -13.10
CA ASN A 195 5.32 -24.68 -13.83
C ASN A 195 5.78 -25.13 -15.23
N LYS A 196 5.74 -26.43 -15.55
CA LYS A 196 6.10 -26.95 -16.88
C LYS A 196 4.90 -27.09 -17.82
N ALA A 197 3.67 -26.93 -17.31
CA ALA A 197 2.48 -27.02 -18.12
C ALA A 197 2.47 -25.87 -19.14
N ARG A 198 2.05 -26.19 -20.36
CA ARG A 198 1.85 -25.22 -21.43
C ARG A 198 0.47 -25.41 -22.01
N MET A 199 -0.17 -24.32 -22.36
CA MET A 199 -1.46 -24.38 -23.04
C MET A 199 -1.28 -24.99 -24.43
N PRO A 200 -2.18 -25.90 -24.86
CA PRO A 200 -2.17 -26.41 -26.22
C PRO A 200 -2.44 -25.28 -27.23
N SER A 201 -2.05 -25.46 -28.49
CA SER A 201 -2.25 -24.43 -29.51
C SER A 201 -3.73 -24.31 -29.91
N LYS A 202 -4.23 -23.10 -30.20
CA LYS A 202 -5.66 -22.89 -30.59
C LYS A 202 -6.12 -23.78 -31.77
N LYS A 203 -5.19 -24.23 -32.62
CA LYS A 203 -5.47 -25.12 -33.77
C LYS A 203 -5.77 -26.57 -33.38
N GLU A 204 -5.39 -27.00 -32.17
CA GLU A 204 -5.60 -28.36 -31.65
C GLU A 204 -6.86 -28.48 -30.75
N ILE A 205 -7.51 -27.35 -30.43
CA ILE A 205 -8.42 -27.24 -29.28
C ILE A 205 -9.92 -27.25 -29.64
N SER A 206 -10.28 -27.04 -30.91
CA SER A 206 -11.66 -26.79 -31.34
C SER A 206 -12.56 -28.04 -31.30
N ASN A 207 -12.98 -28.50 -30.11
CA ASN A 207 -13.83 -29.68 -29.96
C ASN A 207 -14.82 -29.63 -28.78
N VAL A 208 -14.85 -28.58 -27.92
CA VAL A 208 -15.96 -28.49 -26.95
C VAL A 208 -17.20 -28.10 -27.74
N SER A 209 -18.17 -29.01 -27.76
CA SER A 209 -19.31 -28.94 -28.68
C SER A 209 -20.18 -27.72 -28.35
N ARG A 210 -20.14 -26.68 -29.21
CA ARG A 210 -21.06 -25.54 -29.10
C ARG A 210 -22.51 -26.07 -29.16
N GLY A 211 -23.24 -25.96 -28.05
CA GLY A 211 -24.68 -26.23 -28.02
C GLY A 211 -25.14 -27.56 -27.38
N LYS A 212 -24.29 -28.31 -26.65
CA LYS A 212 -24.82 -29.37 -25.77
C LYS A 212 -25.58 -28.71 -24.61
N LYS A 213 -26.88 -29.04 -24.45
CA LYS A 213 -27.69 -28.63 -23.28
C LYS A 213 -27.26 -29.34 -22.00
N ASP A 214 -26.49 -30.41 -22.10
CA ASP A 214 -26.04 -31.18 -20.95
C ASP A 214 -24.77 -30.57 -20.35
N HIS A 215 -24.96 -29.89 -19.23
CA HIS A 215 -23.89 -29.26 -18.46
C HIS A 215 -22.85 -30.25 -17.93
N TYR A 216 -23.25 -31.48 -17.61
CA TYR A 216 -22.34 -32.51 -17.08
C TYR A 216 -21.31 -32.93 -18.13
N LEU A 217 -21.75 -33.15 -19.38
CA LEU A 217 -20.85 -33.52 -20.47
C LEU A 217 -19.83 -32.41 -20.78
N VAL A 218 -20.23 -31.14 -20.69
CA VAL A 218 -19.32 -30.00 -20.88
C VAL A 218 -18.23 -30.01 -19.80
N LEU A 219 -18.59 -30.21 -18.53
CA LEU A 219 -17.60 -30.33 -17.45
C LEU A 219 -16.66 -31.53 -17.66
N CYS A 220 -17.18 -32.66 -18.11
CA CYS A 220 -16.38 -33.85 -18.41
C CYS A 220 -15.37 -33.60 -19.55
N GLU A 221 -15.79 -32.89 -20.61
CA GLU A 221 -14.90 -32.49 -21.71
C GLU A 221 -13.77 -31.57 -21.24
N ILE A 222 -14.09 -30.57 -20.39
CA ILE A 222 -13.08 -29.71 -19.76
C ILE A 222 -12.13 -30.54 -18.89
N GLY A 223 -12.68 -31.41 -18.04
CA GLY A 223 -11.91 -32.27 -17.15
C GLY A 223 -10.96 -33.21 -17.92
N ALA A 224 -11.41 -33.77 -19.04
CA ALA A 224 -10.57 -34.60 -19.93
C ALA A 224 -9.45 -33.78 -20.59
N LYS A 225 -9.74 -32.56 -21.04
CA LYS A 225 -8.71 -31.65 -21.58
C LYS A 225 -7.66 -31.27 -20.53
N LEU A 226 -8.10 -30.90 -19.33
CA LEU A 226 -7.18 -30.62 -18.21
C LEU A 226 -6.33 -31.83 -17.86
N LYS A 227 -6.94 -33.03 -17.80
CA LYS A 227 -6.20 -34.28 -17.61
C LYS A 227 -5.13 -34.47 -18.67
N ASN A 228 -5.42 -34.23 -19.94
CA ASN A 228 -4.43 -34.35 -21.03
C ASN A 228 -3.26 -33.37 -20.90
N ILE A 229 -3.51 -32.15 -20.40
CA ILE A 229 -2.45 -31.15 -20.15
C ILE A 229 -1.47 -31.67 -19.10
N PHE A 230 -1.96 -32.30 -18.03
CA PHE A 230 -1.13 -32.72 -16.91
C PHE A 230 -0.65 -34.18 -16.97
N ALA A 231 -1.28 -35.05 -17.77
CA ALA A 231 -1.03 -36.49 -17.79
C ALA A 231 0.43 -36.88 -18.05
N ASN A 232 1.13 -36.09 -18.88
CA ASN A 232 2.52 -36.35 -19.25
C ASN A 232 3.53 -35.54 -18.42
N ILE A 233 3.06 -34.76 -17.44
CA ILE A 233 3.92 -33.89 -16.65
C ILE A 233 4.18 -34.59 -15.31
N PRO A 234 5.45 -34.91 -14.98
CA PRO A 234 5.75 -35.52 -13.68
C PRO A 234 5.39 -34.55 -12.56
N ILE A 235 4.80 -35.10 -11.49
CA ILE A 235 4.55 -34.37 -10.25
C ILE A 235 5.88 -33.86 -9.74
N GLN A 236 6.07 -32.54 -9.80
CA GLN A 236 7.26 -31.89 -9.28
C GLN A 236 7.00 -31.54 -7.84
N SER A 237 7.75 -32.16 -6.95
CA SER A 237 7.93 -31.67 -5.60
C SER A 237 9.36 -31.14 -5.50
N ILE A 238 9.52 -29.93 -4.97
CA ILE A 238 10.84 -29.38 -4.71
C ILE A 238 11.31 -29.99 -3.38
N PRO A 239 12.39 -30.79 -3.36
CA PRO A 239 12.86 -31.40 -2.12
C PRO A 239 13.31 -30.32 -1.12
N LEU A 240 12.81 -30.41 0.10
CA LEU A 240 13.19 -29.55 1.21
C LEU A 240 14.18 -30.32 2.09
N ARG A 241 15.43 -29.88 2.08
CA ARG A 241 16.50 -30.44 2.92
C ARG A 241 16.97 -29.39 3.91
N THR A 242 16.72 -29.64 5.19
CA THR A 242 17.23 -28.81 6.28
C THR A 242 18.13 -29.61 7.21
N ARG A 243 19.15 -28.95 7.76
CA ARG A 243 20.01 -29.51 8.82
C ARG A 243 19.46 -29.18 10.20
N GLY A 244 18.51 -28.24 10.28
CA GLY A 244 17.88 -27.81 11.52
C GLY A 244 17.02 -28.90 12.15
N LYS A 245 16.78 -28.77 13.46
CA LYS A 245 15.95 -29.69 14.21
C LYS A 245 14.50 -29.57 13.76
N LEU A 246 13.98 -30.64 13.17
CA LEU A 246 12.56 -30.79 12.85
C LEU A 246 11.73 -31.01 14.12
N ILE A 247 10.48 -30.56 14.07
CA ILE A 247 9.53 -30.74 15.17
C ILE A 247 8.78 -32.05 14.91
N THR A 248 9.12 -33.09 15.65
CA THR A 248 8.56 -34.44 15.47
C THR A 248 7.05 -34.50 15.73
N SER A 249 6.52 -33.59 16.57
CA SER A 249 5.08 -33.50 16.81
C SER A 249 4.29 -32.97 15.63
N ASP A 250 4.96 -32.31 14.67
CA ASP A 250 4.32 -31.69 13.50
C ASP A 250 4.24 -32.67 12.30
N LEU A 251 4.45 -33.97 12.54
CA LEU A 251 4.37 -35.00 11.52
C LEU A 251 2.91 -35.42 11.28
N VAL A 252 2.47 -35.36 10.02
CA VAL A 252 1.12 -35.82 9.63
C VAL A 252 1.20 -37.28 9.23
N LEU A 253 0.38 -38.11 9.87
CA LEU A 253 0.31 -39.55 9.59
C LEU A 253 -0.82 -39.84 8.61
N GLU A 254 -0.59 -40.77 7.69
CA GLU A 254 -1.59 -41.18 6.71
C GLU A 254 -2.85 -41.73 7.42
N GLY A 255 -4.02 -41.26 6.96
CA GLY A 255 -5.33 -41.65 7.50
C GLY A 255 -5.67 -41.03 8.86
N LYS A 256 -4.81 -40.17 9.41
CA LYS A 256 -5.08 -39.44 10.67
C LYS A 256 -5.18 -37.95 10.39
N LEU A 257 -6.21 -37.33 10.96
CA LEU A 257 -6.35 -35.87 10.94
C LEU A 257 -5.28 -35.26 11.86
N PHE A 258 -4.59 -34.24 11.37
CA PHE A 258 -3.66 -33.44 12.16
C PHE A 258 -4.22 -32.02 12.34
N VAL A 259 -4.26 -31.52 13.58
CA VAL A 259 -4.76 -30.17 13.87
C VAL A 259 -3.69 -29.40 14.65
N ALA A 260 -3.13 -28.35 14.05
CA ALA A 260 -2.18 -27.46 14.70
C ALA A 260 -2.89 -26.27 15.35
N ARG A 261 -2.62 -26.05 16.64
CA ARG A 261 -3.00 -24.86 17.38
C ARG A 261 -1.80 -23.92 17.50
N CYS A 262 -1.89 -22.76 16.86
CA CYS A 262 -0.88 -21.70 16.89
C CYS A 262 -1.16 -20.72 18.02
N LYS A 263 -0.11 -20.22 18.70
CA LYS A 263 -0.26 -19.17 19.73
C LYS A 263 -0.24 -17.76 19.17
N ASN A 264 0.23 -17.57 17.94
CA ASN A 264 0.32 -16.28 17.27
C ASN A 264 -0.01 -16.48 15.79
N ASN A 265 -0.94 -15.68 15.27
CA ASN A 265 -1.36 -15.73 13.87
C ASN A 265 -0.21 -15.42 12.88
N LEU A 266 0.77 -14.58 13.26
CA LEU A 266 1.92 -14.26 12.43
C LEU A 266 2.84 -15.47 12.15
N PHE A 267 2.73 -16.55 12.93
CA PHE A 267 3.52 -17.77 12.75
C PHE A 267 2.81 -18.85 11.94
N ILE A 268 1.57 -18.63 11.47
CA ILE A 268 0.88 -19.62 10.64
C ILE A 268 1.72 -20.03 9.40
N PRO A 269 2.35 -19.10 8.65
CA PRO A 269 3.32 -19.45 7.61
C PRO A 269 4.48 -20.35 8.09
N ASN A 270 5.00 -20.12 9.30
CA ASN A 270 6.07 -20.93 9.87
C ASN A 270 5.58 -22.35 10.22
N VAL A 271 4.37 -22.47 10.77
CA VAL A 271 3.75 -23.77 11.06
C VAL A 271 3.51 -24.56 9.79
N ILE A 272 3.00 -23.91 8.73
CA ILE A 272 2.90 -24.55 7.41
C ILE A 272 4.26 -25.11 6.98
N MET A 273 5.31 -24.30 7.03
CA MET A 273 6.66 -24.74 6.66
C MET A 273 7.19 -25.87 7.54
N SER A 274 6.87 -25.89 8.84
CA SER A 274 7.23 -26.97 9.77
C SER A 274 6.64 -28.31 9.34
N ILE A 275 5.34 -28.31 9.04
CA ILE A 275 4.62 -29.51 8.62
C ILE A 275 5.21 -30.01 7.30
N TYR A 276 5.39 -29.14 6.29
CA TYR A 276 5.95 -29.56 5.00
C TYR A 276 7.41 -30.02 5.09
N ALA A 277 8.22 -29.40 5.96
CA ALA A 277 9.60 -29.82 6.19
C ALA A 277 9.68 -31.27 6.73
N ASN A 278 8.73 -31.70 7.58
CA ASN A 278 8.64 -33.09 8.03
C ASN A 278 8.31 -34.08 6.90
N HIS A 279 7.66 -33.61 5.84
CA HIS A 279 7.35 -34.40 4.65
C HIS A 279 8.40 -34.26 3.53
N GLY A 280 9.48 -33.51 3.78
CA GLY A 280 10.67 -33.45 2.94
C GLY A 280 10.54 -32.69 1.63
N ASN A 281 9.47 -31.93 1.42
CA ASN A 281 9.23 -31.14 0.21
C ASN A 281 8.68 -29.75 0.55
N TYR A 282 8.97 -28.76 -0.29
CA TYR A 282 8.31 -27.46 -0.20
C TYR A 282 6.84 -27.57 -0.59
N PRO A 283 5.95 -26.74 -0.02
CA PRO A 283 4.56 -26.71 -0.41
C PRO A 283 4.37 -26.13 -1.81
N GLU A 284 3.53 -26.77 -2.61
CA GLU A 284 3.03 -26.23 -3.87
C GLU A 284 1.72 -25.45 -3.65
N PRO A 285 1.40 -24.45 -4.50
CA PRO A 285 0.22 -23.59 -4.34
C PRO A 285 -1.10 -24.36 -4.19
N TRP A 286 -1.29 -25.43 -4.97
CA TRP A 286 -2.51 -26.25 -4.97
C TRP A 286 -2.62 -27.17 -3.74
N GLN A 287 -1.59 -27.28 -2.90
CA GLN A 287 -1.63 -28.10 -1.69
C GLN A 287 -2.07 -27.33 -0.45
N ILE A 288 -2.18 -26.00 -0.54
CA ILE A 288 -2.51 -25.13 0.60
C ILE A 288 -3.79 -24.34 0.29
N LEU A 289 -4.66 -24.22 1.30
CA LEU A 289 -5.74 -23.25 1.32
C LEU A 289 -5.60 -22.38 2.57
N ILE A 290 -5.27 -21.10 2.37
CA ILE A 290 -5.26 -20.12 3.45
C ILE A 290 -6.63 -19.44 3.48
N CYS A 291 -7.42 -19.75 4.50
CA CYS A 291 -8.76 -19.19 4.66
C CYS A 291 -8.72 -17.68 4.92
N ARG A 292 -9.76 -17.00 4.43
CA ARG A 292 -10.02 -15.57 4.59
C ARG A 292 -11.47 -15.40 5.05
N SER A 293 -11.83 -14.21 5.49
CA SER A 293 -13.22 -13.89 5.89
C SER A 293 -14.24 -14.08 4.78
N SER A 294 -13.77 -14.12 3.54
CA SER A 294 -14.57 -14.21 2.33
C SER A 294 -14.53 -15.62 1.70
N THR A 295 -13.76 -16.56 2.29
CA THR A 295 -13.70 -17.96 1.86
C THR A 295 -15.08 -18.62 1.86
N THR A 296 -15.35 -19.39 0.81
CA THR A 296 -16.66 -20.00 0.53
C THR A 296 -16.72 -21.50 0.88
N THR A 297 -17.93 -22.04 1.05
CA THR A 297 -18.15 -23.49 1.22
C THR A 297 -17.62 -24.30 0.04
N ASP A 298 -17.73 -23.75 -1.18
CA ASP A 298 -17.29 -24.43 -2.40
C ASP A 298 -15.77 -24.59 -2.45
N GLU A 299 -15.01 -23.55 -2.09
CA GLU A 299 -13.55 -23.64 -1.99
C GLU A 299 -13.11 -24.72 -1.00
N LEU A 300 -13.75 -24.78 0.17
CA LEU A 300 -13.47 -25.80 1.19
C LEU A 300 -13.82 -27.20 0.67
N SER A 301 -15.00 -27.38 0.09
CA SER A 301 -15.47 -28.65 -0.46
C SER A 301 -14.57 -29.18 -1.58
N ILE A 302 -14.22 -28.31 -2.54
CA ILE A 302 -13.32 -28.62 -3.66
C ILE A 302 -11.94 -29.02 -3.13
N PHE A 303 -11.41 -28.27 -2.16
CA PHE A 303 -10.10 -28.57 -1.56
C PHE A 303 -10.10 -29.91 -0.83
N LEU A 304 -11.13 -30.20 -0.04
CA LEU A 304 -11.25 -31.49 0.65
C LEU A 304 -11.32 -32.65 -0.35
N LYS A 305 -12.14 -32.53 -1.40
CA LYS A 305 -12.17 -33.55 -2.45
C LYS A 305 -10.79 -33.72 -3.10
N ARG A 306 -10.11 -32.63 -3.44
CA ARG A 306 -8.75 -32.68 -3.98
C ARG A 306 -7.81 -33.47 -3.06
N CYS A 307 -7.90 -33.27 -1.76
CA CYS A 307 -7.13 -34.00 -0.75
C CYS A 307 -7.49 -35.50 -0.69
N PHE A 308 -8.76 -35.83 -0.45
CA PHE A 308 -9.18 -37.21 -0.21
C PHE A 308 -9.13 -38.09 -1.48
N HIS A 309 -9.30 -37.52 -2.67
CA HIS A 309 -9.21 -38.23 -3.94
C HIS A 309 -7.79 -38.26 -4.54
N ALA A 310 -6.79 -37.63 -3.90
CA ALA A 310 -5.42 -37.53 -4.43
C ALA A 310 -4.77 -38.92 -4.66
N SER A 311 -4.88 -39.81 -3.67
CA SER A 311 -4.20 -41.12 -3.68
C SER A 311 -4.65 -42.03 -4.82
N SER A 312 -5.94 -41.99 -5.19
CA SER A 312 -6.50 -42.75 -6.31
C SER A 312 -6.17 -42.16 -7.69
N ASN A 313 -5.72 -40.89 -7.74
CA ASN A 313 -5.48 -40.15 -8.98
C ASN A 313 -3.99 -39.88 -9.26
N GLY A 314 -3.09 -40.68 -8.68
CA GLY A 314 -1.65 -40.60 -8.93
C GLY A 314 -0.87 -39.67 -8.00
N TYR A 315 -1.54 -39.01 -7.05
CA TYR A 315 -0.94 -38.09 -6.06
C TYR A 315 -0.80 -38.75 -4.68
N LYS A 316 -0.28 -40.00 -4.64
CA LYS A 316 -0.04 -40.71 -3.37
C LYS A 316 0.95 -39.96 -2.49
N ASN A 317 0.78 -40.06 -1.16
CA ASN A 317 1.63 -39.41 -0.15
C ASN A 317 1.72 -37.87 -0.28
N THR A 318 0.71 -37.25 -0.87
CA THR A 318 0.63 -35.79 -1.01
C THR A 318 -0.03 -35.19 0.23
N LEU A 319 0.68 -34.30 0.91
CA LEU A 319 0.16 -33.52 2.02
C LEU A 319 -0.71 -32.35 1.52
N PHE A 320 -1.81 -32.10 2.23
CA PHE A 320 -2.67 -30.94 2.06
C PHE A 320 -2.84 -30.19 3.38
N CYS A 321 -2.97 -28.87 3.30
CA CYS A 321 -3.08 -28.01 4.47
C CYS A 321 -4.18 -26.95 4.30
N ILE A 322 -5.05 -26.80 5.30
CA ILE A 322 -5.99 -25.69 5.42
C ILE A 322 -5.59 -24.84 6.63
N ALA A 323 -5.36 -23.54 6.44
CA ALA A 323 -4.88 -22.62 7.46
C ALA A 323 -5.86 -21.45 7.67
N ASN A 324 -5.69 -20.69 8.76
CA ASN A 324 -6.53 -19.55 9.16
C ASN A 324 -8.01 -19.92 9.35
N LEU A 325 -8.29 -21.11 9.89
CA LEU A 325 -9.67 -21.59 10.07
C LEU A 325 -10.51 -20.71 11.02
N GLU A 326 -9.85 -19.89 11.84
CA GLU A 326 -10.50 -18.90 12.72
C GLU A 326 -11.17 -17.75 11.98
N LEU A 327 -10.79 -17.49 10.72
CA LEU A 327 -11.40 -16.45 9.89
C LEU A 327 -12.72 -16.92 9.25
N LEU A 328 -13.02 -18.22 9.30
CA LEU A 328 -14.28 -18.77 8.81
C LEU A 328 -15.42 -18.46 9.79
N ASN A 329 -16.60 -18.15 9.25
CA ASN A 329 -17.80 -18.02 10.06
C ASN A 329 -18.21 -19.38 10.69
N LEU A 330 -19.07 -19.35 11.71
CA LEU A 330 -19.43 -20.53 12.47
C LEU A 330 -20.14 -21.62 11.63
N GLU A 331 -20.98 -21.22 10.67
CA GLU A 331 -21.69 -22.13 9.76
C GLU A 331 -20.69 -22.91 8.89
N LEU A 332 -19.72 -22.22 8.29
CA LEU A 332 -18.66 -22.83 7.50
C LEU A 332 -17.76 -23.74 8.34
N GLN A 333 -17.46 -23.37 9.58
CA GLN A 333 -16.71 -24.25 10.49
C GLN A 333 -17.47 -25.54 10.80
N TYR A 334 -18.80 -25.47 10.95
CA TYR A 334 -19.66 -26.64 11.17
C TYR A 334 -19.69 -27.55 9.94
N ASP A 335 -19.92 -26.97 8.77
CA ASP A 335 -19.95 -27.69 7.50
C ASP A 335 -18.61 -28.38 7.21
N LEU A 336 -17.50 -27.69 7.45
CA LEU A 336 -16.15 -28.24 7.28
C LEU A 336 -15.94 -29.48 8.15
N VAL A 337 -16.28 -29.42 9.43
CA VAL A 337 -16.14 -30.53 10.37
C VAL A 337 -16.96 -31.75 9.92
N ASN A 338 -18.20 -31.53 9.48
CA ASN A 338 -19.08 -32.61 9.02
C ASN A 338 -18.58 -33.25 7.73
N ASN A 339 -18.11 -32.43 6.78
CA ASN A 339 -17.54 -32.92 5.53
C ASN A 339 -16.28 -33.76 5.76
N ILE A 340 -15.38 -33.31 6.65
CA ILE A 340 -14.19 -34.07 7.02
C ILE A 340 -14.58 -35.41 7.67
N ARG A 341 -15.54 -35.42 8.60
CA ARG A 341 -16.02 -36.67 9.23
C ARG A 341 -16.57 -37.65 8.19
N SER A 342 -17.44 -37.18 7.30
CA SER A 342 -18.02 -38.04 6.25
C SER A 342 -16.96 -38.60 5.29
N LEU A 343 -15.96 -37.80 4.91
CA LEU A 343 -14.89 -38.26 4.01
C LEU A 343 -13.94 -39.23 4.69
N ARG A 344 -13.66 -39.05 5.99
CA ARG A 344 -12.84 -39.98 6.79
C ARG A 344 -13.44 -41.36 6.93
N GLU A 345 -14.77 -41.49 6.91
CA GLU A 345 -15.44 -42.78 6.92
C GLU A 345 -15.27 -43.55 5.60
N LYS A 346 -15.10 -42.82 4.48
CA LYS A 346 -15.01 -43.38 3.13
C LYS A 346 -13.58 -43.64 2.67
N TYR A 347 -12.63 -42.83 3.13
CA TYR A 347 -11.25 -42.82 2.63
C TYR A 347 -10.24 -42.82 3.78
N ASN A 348 -9.29 -43.76 3.72
CA ASN A 348 -8.23 -43.92 4.73
C ASN A 348 -6.86 -43.42 4.27
N ASN A 349 -6.66 -43.15 2.99
CA ASN A 349 -5.36 -42.83 2.41
C ASN A 349 -5.27 -41.32 2.11
N TYR A 350 -5.28 -40.50 3.16
CA TYR A 350 -5.20 -39.04 3.06
C TYR A 350 -4.15 -38.47 4.04
N LEU A 351 -3.60 -37.30 3.70
CA LEU A 351 -2.71 -36.51 4.56
C LEU A 351 -3.24 -35.08 4.64
N LEU A 352 -3.94 -34.75 5.73
CA LEU A 352 -4.60 -33.47 5.92
C LEU A 352 -4.16 -32.82 7.24
N ALA A 353 -3.61 -31.61 7.14
CA ALA A 353 -3.35 -30.72 8.25
C ALA A 353 -4.35 -29.56 8.29
N LEU A 354 -4.87 -29.27 9.48
CA LEU A 354 -5.68 -28.10 9.77
C LEU A 354 -4.89 -27.18 10.71
N ILE A 355 -4.79 -25.89 10.41
CA ILE A 355 -4.07 -24.92 11.23
C ILE A 355 -5.06 -23.84 11.68
N CYS A 356 -5.16 -23.68 13.00
CA CYS A 356 -5.98 -22.65 13.64
C CYS A 356 -5.10 -21.78 14.53
N PHE A 357 -5.37 -20.48 14.55
CA PHE A 357 -4.98 -19.61 15.64
C PHE A 357 -6.15 -19.47 16.62
N GLN A 358 -5.88 -19.61 17.91
CA GLN A 358 -6.88 -19.40 18.96
C GLN A 358 -6.49 -18.19 19.79
N GLU A 359 -7.30 -17.14 19.73
CA GLU A 359 -7.19 -16.02 20.65
C GLU A 359 -7.57 -16.46 22.07
N ALA A 360 -6.85 -15.95 23.07
CA ALA A 360 -7.01 -16.40 24.45
C ALA A 360 -8.46 -16.18 24.93
N GLY A 361 -9.11 -17.26 25.38
CA GLY A 361 -10.47 -17.22 25.94
C GLY A 361 -11.61 -17.38 24.93
N VAL A 362 -11.32 -17.55 23.63
CA VAL A 362 -12.34 -17.76 22.60
C VAL A 362 -12.45 -19.25 22.26
N HIS A 363 -13.66 -19.81 22.34
CA HIS A 363 -13.95 -21.17 21.88
C HIS A 363 -13.90 -21.24 20.35
N HIS A 364 -13.24 -22.27 19.81
CA HIS A 364 -13.11 -22.48 18.37
C HIS A 364 -13.68 -23.84 18.01
N HIS A 365 -14.77 -23.85 17.22
CA HIS A 365 -15.54 -25.06 16.92
C HIS A 365 -14.68 -26.20 16.37
N VAL A 366 -13.81 -25.93 15.40
CA VAL A 366 -12.90 -26.94 14.83
C VAL A 366 -11.96 -27.55 15.88
N LEU A 367 -11.36 -26.74 16.77
CA LEU A 367 -10.45 -27.22 17.80
C LEU A 367 -11.18 -28.08 18.85
N ASP A 368 -12.39 -27.67 19.23
CA ASP A 368 -13.21 -28.40 20.21
C ASP A 368 -13.65 -29.77 19.65
N GLN A 369 -14.11 -29.80 18.39
CA GLN A 369 -14.59 -31.00 17.72
C GLN A 369 -13.49 -32.02 17.40
N PHE A 370 -12.24 -31.58 17.27
CA PHE A 370 -11.08 -32.42 16.97
C PHE A 370 -10.00 -32.40 18.06
N SER A 371 -10.39 -32.12 19.32
CA SER A 371 -9.47 -31.97 20.47
C SER A 371 -8.44 -33.10 20.64
N GLN A 372 -8.81 -34.35 20.32
CA GLN A 372 -7.92 -35.52 20.38
C GLN A 372 -6.78 -35.49 19.35
N ASN A 373 -6.92 -34.70 18.29
CA ASN A 373 -5.97 -34.55 17.19
C ASN A 373 -5.16 -33.24 17.28
N VAL A 374 -5.35 -32.43 18.32
CA VAL A 374 -4.74 -31.11 18.45
C VAL A 374 -3.30 -31.20 18.98
N VAL A 375 -2.37 -30.59 18.24
CA VAL A 375 -0.97 -30.39 18.59
C VAL A 375 -0.70 -28.90 18.67
N THR A 376 -0.05 -28.44 19.74
CA THR A 376 0.33 -27.03 19.88
C THR A 376 1.74 -26.83 19.37
N THR A 377 1.92 -25.95 18.38
CA THR A 377 3.21 -25.69 17.74
C THR A 377 3.30 -24.23 17.29
N ASP A 378 4.50 -23.66 17.36
CA ASP A 378 4.83 -22.32 16.83
C ASP A 378 5.67 -22.44 15.54
N GLY A 379 5.86 -23.67 15.04
CA GLY A 379 6.65 -23.97 13.84
C GLY A 379 8.14 -24.02 14.10
N LEU A 380 8.92 -23.99 13.03
CA LEU A 380 10.38 -24.17 13.07
C LEU A 380 11.09 -23.00 13.78
N GLY A 381 12.29 -23.28 14.31
CA GLY A 381 13.15 -22.24 14.85
C GLY A 381 13.62 -21.25 13.78
N VAL A 382 13.90 -20.01 14.21
CA VAL A 382 14.28 -18.89 13.31
C VAL A 382 15.48 -19.23 12.42
N GLU A 383 16.50 -19.90 12.96
CA GLU A 383 17.69 -20.28 12.17
C GLU A 383 17.37 -21.34 11.11
N THR A 384 16.53 -22.33 11.45
CA THR A 384 16.03 -23.32 10.48
C THR A 384 15.23 -22.64 9.36
N MET A 385 14.36 -21.69 9.71
CA MET A 385 13.59 -20.93 8.73
C MET A 385 14.47 -20.08 7.83
N LYS A 386 15.50 -19.43 8.37
CA LYS A 386 16.50 -18.74 7.56
C LYS A 386 17.15 -19.71 6.58
N GLU A 387 17.66 -20.86 7.02
CA GLU A 387 18.26 -21.85 6.12
C GLU A 387 17.33 -22.24 4.97
N ILE A 388 16.05 -22.50 5.28
CA ILE A 388 15.03 -22.88 4.30
C ILE A 388 14.79 -21.76 3.28
N TYR A 389 14.64 -20.50 3.73
CA TYR A 389 14.38 -19.36 2.84
C TYR A 389 15.61 -18.94 2.04
N HIS A 390 16.83 -19.15 2.56
CA HIS A 390 18.06 -18.92 1.79
C HIS A 390 18.19 -19.90 0.62
N GLN A 391 17.71 -21.14 0.77
CA GLN A 391 17.65 -22.12 -0.31
C GLN A 391 16.51 -21.85 -1.29
N LEU A 392 15.32 -21.50 -0.77
CA LEU A 392 14.12 -21.30 -1.58
C LEU A 392 14.17 -20.01 -2.42
N CYS A 393 14.61 -18.91 -1.80
CA CYS A 393 14.58 -17.57 -2.38
C CYS A 393 15.98 -16.92 -2.40
N PRO A 394 17.00 -17.52 -3.06
CA PRO A 394 18.37 -17.01 -3.05
C PRO A 394 18.52 -15.63 -3.71
N TYR A 395 17.52 -15.21 -4.50
CA TYR A 395 17.49 -13.90 -5.18
C TYR A 395 16.67 -12.84 -4.43
N ALA A 396 16.13 -13.16 -3.26
CA ALA A 396 15.38 -12.23 -2.41
C ALA A 396 16.27 -11.70 -1.27
N VAL A 397 16.31 -10.38 -1.09
CA VAL A 397 17.10 -9.72 -0.04
C VAL A 397 16.22 -8.75 0.73
N CYS A 398 16.21 -8.88 2.06
CA CYS A 398 15.57 -7.91 2.95
C CYS A 398 16.58 -6.81 3.31
N VAL A 399 16.23 -5.56 3.04
CA VAL A 399 17.08 -4.38 3.28
C VAL A 399 16.50 -3.59 4.45
N THR A 400 17.31 -3.42 5.50
CA THR A 400 16.95 -2.68 6.72
C THR A 400 18.04 -1.68 7.05
N SER A 401 17.77 -0.68 7.88
CA SER A 401 18.78 0.26 8.35
C SER A 401 18.45 0.79 9.74
N ASP A 402 19.47 1.23 10.48
CA ASP A 402 19.29 1.77 11.83
C ASP A 402 18.34 2.98 11.84
N LEU A 403 18.54 3.88 10.87
CA LEU A 403 17.78 5.12 10.74
C LEU A 403 17.26 5.30 9.31
N SER A 404 16.17 6.06 9.18
CA SER A 404 15.72 6.54 7.88
C SER A 404 16.78 7.43 7.21
N GLY A 405 16.90 7.37 5.89
CA GLY A 405 17.88 8.17 5.13
C GLY A 405 19.31 7.60 5.08
N GLN A 406 19.53 6.35 5.49
CA GLN A 406 20.84 5.66 5.42
C GLN A 406 21.07 4.91 4.09
N GLY A 407 20.29 5.19 3.05
CA GLY A 407 20.63 4.76 1.68
C GLY A 407 20.09 3.40 1.22
N LYS A 408 19.09 2.82 1.90
CA LYS A 408 18.43 1.56 1.49
C LYS A 408 18.05 1.52 0.01
N SER A 409 17.23 2.46 -0.45
CA SER A 409 16.80 2.51 -1.86
C SER A 409 17.97 2.77 -2.83
N GLY A 410 18.99 3.52 -2.40
CA GLY A 410 20.21 3.75 -3.19
C GLY A 410 21.04 2.48 -3.36
N TRP A 411 21.18 1.70 -2.29
CA TRP A 411 21.83 0.39 -2.31
C TRP A 411 21.07 -0.60 -3.20
N ILE A 412 19.74 -0.62 -3.13
CA ILE A 412 18.89 -1.46 -3.99
C ILE A 412 19.11 -1.11 -5.45
N LYS A 413 19.05 0.18 -5.82
CA LYS A 413 19.36 0.63 -7.20
C LYS A 413 20.72 0.14 -7.67
N LYS A 414 21.78 0.36 -6.89
CA LYS A 414 23.15 -0.10 -7.24
C LYS A 414 23.23 -1.63 -7.38
N SER A 415 22.55 -2.37 -6.50
CA SER A 415 22.52 -3.83 -6.52
C SER A 415 21.73 -4.39 -7.70
N SER A 416 20.62 -3.76 -8.08
CA SER A 416 19.87 -4.08 -9.30
C SER A 416 20.71 -3.82 -10.55
N TYR A 417 21.37 -2.66 -10.65
CA TYR A 417 22.20 -2.32 -11.81
C TYR A 417 23.41 -3.26 -11.97
N ARG A 418 24.03 -3.69 -10.87
CA ARG A 418 25.09 -4.74 -10.91
C ARG A 418 24.61 -6.05 -11.52
N LYS A 419 23.30 -6.35 -11.40
CA LYS A 419 22.65 -7.50 -12.01
C LYS A 419 22.04 -7.19 -13.39
N GLN A 420 22.38 -6.03 -13.99
CA GLN A 420 21.83 -5.53 -15.25
C GLN A 420 20.30 -5.40 -15.26
N LYS A 421 19.71 -5.08 -14.09
CA LYS A 421 18.26 -4.89 -13.93
C LYS A 421 17.91 -3.50 -13.42
N ALA A 422 16.72 -3.01 -13.76
CA ALA A 422 16.15 -1.79 -13.18
C ALA A 422 15.20 -2.15 -12.01
N PRO A 423 15.28 -1.50 -10.84
CA PRO A 423 14.30 -1.73 -9.78
C PRO A 423 12.96 -1.07 -10.11
N ARG A 424 11.87 -1.83 -10.00
CA ARG A 424 10.49 -1.33 -10.10
C ARG A 424 9.85 -1.37 -8.73
N ASN A 425 9.34 -0.23 -8.28
CA ASN A 425 8.86 -0.04 -6.91
C ASN A 425 7.41 -0.51 -6.77
N PHE A 426 7.18 -1.46 -5.86
CA PHE A 426 5.89 -1.92 -5.39
C PHE A 426 5.70 -1.41 -3.94
N LEU A 427 4.78 -0.48 -3.71
CA LEU A 427 4.60 0.18 -2.42
C LEU A 427 3.57 -0.52 -1.56
N ILE A 428 3.92 -0.81 -0.30
CA ILE A 428 2.99 -1.31 0.74
C ILE A 428 2.86 -0.25 1.84
N ASN A 429 1.63 0.19 2.08
CA ASN A 429 1.28 1.20 3.09
C ASN A 429 0.05 0.79 3.92
N ASN A 430 -0.42 1.68 4.79
CA ASN A 430 -1.50 1.40 5.76
C ASN A 430 -2.87 1.06 5.17
N GLU A 431 -3.15 1.47 3.93
CA GLU A 431 -4.50 1.37 3.33
C GLU A 431 -4.73 0.08 2.53
N VAL A 432 -3.73 -0.80 2.50
CA VAL A 432 -3.75 -2.00 1.67
C VAL A 432 -4.18 -3.21 2.49
N ASN A 433 -5.25 -3.86 2.03
CA ASN A 433 -5.66 -5.19 2.48
C ASN A 433 -5.08 -6.25 1.53
N PHE A 434 -5.18 -7.52 1.92
CA PHE A 434 -4.68 -8.62 1.09
C PHE A 434 -5.19 -8.58 -0.36
N SER A 435 -6.50 -8.40 -0.58
CA SER A 435 -7.08 -8.40 -1.92
C SER A 435 -6.56 -7.27 -2.81
N LYS A 436 -6.37 -6.06 -2.25
CA LYS A 436 -5.73 -4.94 -2.95
C LYS A 436 -4.28 -5.23 -3.30
N LEU A 437 -3.50 -5.89 -2.42
CA LEU A 437 -2.11 -6.26 -2.72
C LEU A 437 -2.04 -7.20 -3.93
N VAL A 438 -2.91 -8.21 -3.98
CA VAL A 438 -2.97 -9.16 -5.10
C VAL A 438 -3.36 -8.44 -6.39
N HIS A 439 -4.39 -7.60 -6.34
CA HIS A 439 -4.84 -6.82 -7.50
C HIS A 439 -3.73 -5.89 -8.02
N GLN A 440 -3.09 -5.14 -7.14
CA GLN A 440 -1.96 -4.28 -7.48
C GLN A 440 -0.80 -5.06 -8.09
N LEU A 441 -0.50 -6.26 -7.59
CA LEU A 441 0.57 -7.09 -8.15
C LEU A 441 0.20 -7.64 -9.53
N LYS A 442 -1.07 -7.98 -9.77
CA LYS A 442 -1.57 -8.40 -11.09
C LYS A 442 -1.42 -7.27 -12.11
N GLU A 443 -1.77 -6.03 -11.75
CA GLU A 443 -1.60 -4.87 -12.63
C GLU A 443 -0.12 -4.43 -12.77
N PHE A 444 0.76 -4.92 -11.90
CA PHE A 444 2.15 -4.46 -11.85
C PHE A 444 2.99 -4.88 -13.06
N ASP A 445 2.59 -5.88 -13.86
CA ASP A 445 3.26 -6.37 -15.08
C ASP A 445 4.80 -6.23 -15.06
N LEU A 446 5.48 -7.13 -14.33
CA LEU A 446 6.92 -7.05 -14.13
C LEU A 446 7.71 -7.65 -15.31
N ARG A 447 8.60 -6.85 -15.91
CA ARG A 447 9.42 -7.28 -17.06
C ARG A 447 10.67 -8.05 -16.62
N GLN A 448 11.22 -8.90 -17.50
CA GLN A 448 12.43 -9.69 -17.19
C GLN A 448 13.68 -8.85 -16.89
N MET A 449 13.78 -7.66 -17.48
CA MET A 449 14.87 -6.69 -17.25
C MET A 449 14.68 -5.88 -15.96
N GLU A 450 13.60 -6.13 -15.22
CA GLU A 450 13.27 -5.45 -13.99
C GLU A 450 13.52 -6.35 -12.77
N SER A 451 13.78 -5.71 -11.64
CA SER A 451 13.81 -6.33 -10.31
C SER A 451 12.65 -5.80 -9.49
N LEU A 452 12.00 -6.67 -8.74
CA LEU A 452 10.89 -6.29 -7.88
C LEU A 452 11.45 -5.62 -6.61
N HIS A 453 11.08 -4.37 -6.38
CA HIS A 453 11.43 -3.65 -5.17
C HIS A 453 10.16 -3.41 -4.33
N ILE A 454 9.92 -4.27 -3.34
CA ILE A 454 8.82 -4.13 -2.38
C ILE A 454 9.25 -3.13 -1.30
N ASN A 455 8.62 -1.95 -1.27
CA ASN A 455 8.89 -0.92 -0.27
C ASN A 455 7.78 -0.91 0.78
N ILE A 456 8.09 -1.38 1.98
CA ILE A 456 7.18 -1.48 3.12
C ILE A 456 7.40 -0.27 4.02
N VAL A 457 6.46 0.67 3.99
CA VAL A 457 6.57 1.94 4.73
C VAL A 457 5.90 1.85 6.10
N SER A 458 4.63 1.47 6.11
CA SER A 458 3.81 1.36 7.32
C SER A 458 2.71 0.32 7.07
N ILE A 459 2.28 -0.39 8.13
CA ILE A 459 1.30 -1.46 8.01
C ILE A 459 0.27 -1.34 9.15
N ASN A 460 -1.01 -1.46 8.78
CA ASN A 460 -2.11 -1.62 9.75
C ASN A 460 -2.38 -3.09 10.06
N ASN A 461 -2.42 -3.95 9.04
CA ASN A 461 -2.65 -5.39 9.18
C ASN A 461 -1.40 -6.19 8.81
N TYR A 462 -0.60 -6.55 9.81
CA TYR A 462 0.63 -7.34 9.65
C TYR A 462 0.37 -8.74 9.11
N ASN A 463 -0.79 -9.35 9.43
CA ASN A 463 -1.13 -10.69 8.99
C ASN A 463 -1.30 -10.77 7.46
N ASP A 464 -2.00 -9.79 6.87
CA ASP A 464 -2.21 -9.72 5.43
C ASP A 464 -0.88 -9.59 4.67
N VAL A 465 0.01 -8.70 5.13
CA VAL A 465 1.32 -8.49 4.49
C VAL A 465 2.21 -9.72 4.67
N ASN A 466 2.21 -10.34 5.86
CA ASN A 466 3.00 -11.53 6.14
C ASN A 466 2.52 -12.73 5.31
N THR A 467 1.20 -12.91 5.17
CA THR A 467 0.59 -13.93 4.30
C THR A 467 0.89 -13.67 2.84
N PHE A 468 0.82 -12.40 2.40
CA PHE A 468 1.16 -12.01 1.03
C PHE A 468 2.62 -12.32 0.71
N LEU A 469 3.55 -11.98 1.60
CA LEU A 469 4.98 -12.30 1.43
C LEU A 469 5.20 -13.82 1.46
N PHE A 470 4.49 -14.56 2.32
CA PHE A 470 4.57 -16.02 2.34
C PHE A 470 4.12 -16.62 1.02
N GLU A 471 2.93 -16.30 0.53
CA GLU A 471 2.39 -16.80 -0.73
C GLU A 471 3.34 -16.44 -1.89
N LEU A 472 3.75 -15.17 -1.99
CA LEU A 472 4.60 -14.66 -3.06
C LEU A 472 5.98 -15.35 -3.11
N LEU A 473 6.65 -15.48 -1.96
CA LEU A 473 8.03 -15.96 -1.90
C LEU A 473 8.10 -17.49 -1.83
N THR A 474 7.15 -18.11 -1.14
CA THR A 474 7.17 -19.55 -0.87
C THR A 474 6.49 -20.32 -1.98
N LEU A 475 5.29 -19.88 -2.38
CA LEU A 475 4.48 -20.56 -3.38
C LEU A 475 4.78 -20.04 -4.79
N GLY A 476 5.31 -18.81 -4.91
CA GLY A 476 5.54 -18.13 -6.19
C GLY A 476 4.26 -17.57 -6.82
N PHE A 477 3.12 -17.71 -6.13
CA PHE A 477 1.80 -17.27 -6.54
C PHE A 477 1.16 -16.51 -5.40
N VAL A 478 0.38 -15.49 -5.73
CA VAL A 478 -0.57 -14.88 -4.81
C VAL A 478 -1.94 -14.88 -5.48
N TYR A 479 -2.97 -15.21 -4.72
CA TYR A 479 -4.32 -15.27 -5.26
C TYR A 479 -5.36 -14.89 -4.22
N ASN A 480 -6.42 -14.25 -4.69
CA ASN A 480 -7.65 -14.02 -3.94
C ASN A 480 -8.81 -14.64 -4.73
N GLU A 481 -10.05 -14.34 -4.36
CA GLU A 481 -11.23 -14.89 -5.04
C GLU A 481 -11.28 -14.58 -6.53
N VAL A 482 -10.77 -13.42 -6.95
CA VAL A 482 -10.92 -12.87 -8.30
C VAL A 482 -9.64 -12.99 -9.10
N ASP A 483 -8.54 -12.56 -8.50
CA ASP A 483 -7.24 -12.39 -9.13
C ASP A 483 -6.27 -13.48 -8.71
N ILE A 484 -5.51 -13.97 -9.69
CA ILE A 484 -4.36 -14.85 -9.50
C ILE A 484 -3.19 -14.25 -10.27
N THR A 485 -2.01 -14.22 -9.65
CA THR A 485 -0.79 -13.75 -10.30
C THR A 485 0.43 -14.50 -9.76
N CYS A 486 1.46 -14.62 -10.59
CA CYS A 486 2.74 -15.23 -10.24
C CYS A 486 3.88 -14.37 -10.72
N LEU A 487 5.02 -14.44 -10.02
CA LEU A 487 6.22 -13.77 -10.49
C LEU A 487 6.92 -14.58 -11.58
N PRO A 488 7.55 -13.92 -12.56
CA PRO A 488 8.41 -14.59 -13.51
C PRO A 488 9.51 -15.39 -12.78
N PRO A 489 9.90 -16.58 -13.29
CA PRO A 489 10.97 -17.36 -12.70
C PRO A 489 12.28 -16.56 -12.58
N ARG A 490 13.01 -16.74 -11.48
CA ARG A 490 14.30 -16.06 -11.21
C ARG A 490 14.20 -14.52 -11.14
N THR A 491 13.03 -14.01 -10.76
CA THR A 491 12.88 -12.59 -10.41
C THR A 491 13.79 -12.22 -9.25
N THR A 492 14.51 -11.10 -9.37
CA THR A 492 15.31 -10.56 -8.26
C THR A 492 14.39 -9.70 -7.40
N ILE A 493 14.32 -10.00 -6.09
CA ILE A 493 13.39 -9.34 -5.17
C ILE A 493 14.18 -8.59 -4.09
N PHE A 494 13.83 -7.34 -3.85
CA PHE A 494 14.34 -6.55 -2.74
C PHE A 494 13.17 -6.12 -1.88
N ILE A 495 13.21 -6.42 -0.59
CA ILE A 495 12.21 -5.98 0.38
C ILE A 495 12.84 -4.90 1.24
N GLU A 496 12.51 -3.64 0.97
CA GLU A 496 12.90 -2.51 1.79
C GLU A 496 11.89 -2.35 2.93
N VAL A 497 12.37 -2.45 4.18
CA VAL A 497 11.53 -2.19 5.36
C VAL A 497 11.91 -0.84 5.96
N ALA A 498 10.92 0.01 6.18
CA ALA A 498 11.12 1.31 6.81
C ALA A 498 11.72 1.16 8.22
N SER A 499 12.65 2.05 8.53
CA SER A 499 13.30 2.11 9.85
C SER A 499 12.33 2.71 10.84
N THR A 500 11.74 1.87 11.68
CA THR A 500 10.84 2.25 12.78
C THR A 500 11.57 2.15 14.11
N VAL A 501 11.01 2.76 15.16
CA VAL A 501 11.56 2.68 16.52
C VAL A 501 11.76 1.20 16.90
N GLU A 502 12.96 0.87 17.38
CA GLU A 502 13.38 -0.49 17.74
C GLU A 502 13.19 -1.56 16.65
N ASN A 503 13.10 -1.15 15.38
CA ASN A 503 12.79 -2.02 14.25
C ASN A 503 11.49 -2.84 14.45
N GLN A 504 10.49 -2.30 15.15
CA GLN A 504 9.21 -2.98 15.41
C GLN A 504 8.56 -3.50 14.13
N LEU A 505 8.50 -2.70 13.06
CA LEU A 505 7.94 -3.09 11.76
C LEU A 505 8.62 -4.36 11.20
N PHE A 506 9.95 -4.46 11.33
CA PHE A 506 10.69 -5.62 10.87
C PHE A 506 10.47 -6.84 11.77
N LYS A 507 10.39 -6.65 13.10
CA LYS A 507 10.12 -7.73 14.06
C LYS A 507 8.74 -8.35 13.85
N LEU A 508 7.75 -7.56 13.42
CA LEU A 508 6.39 -8.00 13.14
C LEU A 508 6.19 -8.57 11.72
N LEU A 509 7.27 -8.74 10.95
CA LEU A 509 7.26 -9.37 9.63
C LEU A 509 8.16 -10.61 9.61
N PRO A 510 7.72 -11.75 10.19
CA PRO A 510 8.52 -12.97 10.27
C PRO A 510 9.10 -13.42 8.93
N ILE A 511 8.31 -13.42 7.85
CA ILE A 511 8.78 -13.86 6.53
C ILE A 511 9.94 -13.01 6.02
N ALA A 512 9.87 -11.69 6.16
CA ALA A 512 10.96 -10.80 5.77
C ALA A 512 12.23 -11.04 6.61
N SER A 513 12.07 -11.43 7.88
CA SER A 513 13.17 -11.71 8.80
C SER A 513 13.94 -13.00 8.48
N TYR A 514 13.34 -13.93 7.73
CA TYR A 514 13.97 -15.19 7.31
C TYR A 514 14.83 -15.07 6.05
N LEU A 515 14.68 -13.98 5.30
CA LEU A 515 15.45 -13.71 4.09
C LEU A 515 16.89 -13.31 4.42
N LEU A 516 17.75 -13.33 3.39
CA LEU A 516 19.08 -12.74 3.48
C LEU A 516 18.96 -11.25 3.85
N ARG A 517 19.51 -10.88 5.00
CA ARG A 517 19.39 -9.52 5.54
C ARG A 517 20.60 -8.68 5.16
N GLN A 518 20.39 -7.63 4.37
CA GLN A 518 21.32 -6.53 4.23
C GLN A 518 20.92 -5.42 5.22
N HIS A 519 21.67 -5.29 6.30
CA HIS A 519 21.52 -4.19 7.22
C HIS A 519 22.51 -3.07 6.86
N LEU A 520 22.03 -1.82 6.83
CA LEU A 520 22.84 -0.65 6.53
C LEU A 520 22.91 0.25 7.77
N SER A 521 24.13 0.65 8.11
CA SER A 521 24.41 1.67 9.11
C SER A 521 24.94 2.93 8.43
N TRP A 522 25.00 4.04 9.17
CA TRP A 522 25.64 5.26 8.69
C TRP A 522 27.14 5.03 8.45
N ASP A 523 27.60 5.36 7.24
CA ASP A 523 29.02 5.33 6.88
C ASP A 523 29.26 6.30 5.71
N ILE A 524 30.15 7.27 5.92
CA ILE A 524 30.50 8.29 4.93
C ILE A 524 31.18 7.69 3.69
N GLU A 525 31.87 6.55 3.82
CA GLU A 525 32.54 5.90 2.68
C GLU A 525 31.53 5.40 1.63
N ASN A 526 30.28 5.15 2.04
CA ASN A 526 29.19 4.75 1.16
C ASN A 526 28.51 5.94 0.45
N LEU A 527 28.90 7.19 0.74
CA LEU A 527 28.37 8.36 0.06
C LEU A 527 28.72 8.33 -1.43
N ILE A 528 27.70 8.38 -2.28
CA ILE A 528 27.86 8.46 -3.73
C ILE A 528 28.18 9.91 -4.11
N VAL A 529 29.35 10.12 -4.72
CA VAL A 529 29.82 11.43 -5.17
C VAL A 529 29.67 11.49 -6.69
N SER A 530 29.04 12.55 -7.21
CA SER A 530 28.93 12.76 -8.67
C SER A 530 30.27 13.16 -9.26
N HIS A 531 30.51 12.78 -10.52
CA HIS A 531 31.66 13.20 -11.32
C HIS A 531 31.42 14.53 -12.04
N GLU A 532 30.19 15.02 -12.07
CA GLU A 532 29.85 16.32 -12.68
C GLU A 532 30.40 17.46 -11.81
N THR A 533 31.26 18.30 -12.38
CA THR A 533 31.94 19.42 -11.67
C THR A 533 30.95 20.43 -11.10
N HIS A 534 29.81 20.64 -11.76
CA HIS A 534 28.74 21.54 -11.30
C HIS A 534 27.76 20.89 -10.30
N SER A 535 27.95 19.61 -9.95
CA SER A 535 27.08 18.96 -8.97
C SER A 535 27.26 19.62 -7.59
N PRO A 536 26.21 19.73 -6.76
CA PRO A 536 26.30 20.37 -5.45
C PRO A 536 27.45 19.86 -4.59
N ILE A 537 27.69 18.54 -4.61
CA ILE A 537 28.77 17.92 -3.85
C ILE A 537 30.16 18.31 -4.36
N GLN A 538 30.35 18.42 -5.68
CA GLN A 538 31.63 18.84 -6.26
C GLN A 538 31.89 20.31 -6.00
N VAL A 539 30.87 21.17 -6.17
CA VAL A 539 30.96 22.60 -5.82
C VAL A 539 31.44 22.76 -4.38
N VAL A 540 30.73 22.17 -3.42
CA VAL A 540 31.09 22.26 -2.00
C VAL A 540 32.49 21.70 -1.75
N CYS A 541 32.80 20.51 -2.25
CA CYS A 541 34.10 19.89 -1.97
C CYS A 541 35.27 20.65 -2.58
N GLN A 542 35.12 21.30 -3.75
CA GLN A 542 36.18 22.13 -4.32
C GLN A 542 36.46 23.37 -3.46
N TYR A 543 35.42 24.04 -2.95
CA TYR A 543 35.61 25.15 -2.00
C TYR A 543 36.20 24.69 -0.67
N LEU A 544 35.77 23.54 -0.14
CA LEU A 544 36.36 22.97 1.07
C LEU A 544 37.82 22.53 0.86
N ASP A 545 38.18 22.03 -0.32
CA ASP A 545 39.55 21.64 -0.64
C ASP A 545 40.47 22.88 -0.73
N ALA A 546 40.00 23.95 -1.38
CA ALA A 546 40.73 25.22 -1.42
C ALA A 546 40.87 25.87 -0.05
N LEU A 547 39.85 25.73 0.82
CA LEU A 547 39.92 26.15 2.23
C LEU A 547 40.95 25.31 3.00
N ASP A 548 40.93 23.98 2.84
CA ASP A 548 41.85 23.04 3.50
C ASP A 548 43.32 23.29 3.10
N GLN A 549 43.55 23.76 1.88
CA GLN A 549 44.87 24.09 1.33
C GLN A 549 45.27 25.57 1.52
N ASN A 550 44.46 26.40 2.17
CA ASN A 550 44.68 27.85 2.33
C ASN A 550 44.89 28.58 0.99
N GLN A 551 44.13 28.19 -0.04
CA GLN A 551 44.15 28.76 -1.40
C GLN A 551 42.94 29.64 -1.70
N ILE A 552 41.92 29.63 -0.85
CA ILE A 552 40.63 30.27 -1.12
C ILE A 552 40.75 31.78 -1.32
N ASP A 553 41.66 32.45 -0.61
CA ASP A 553 41.94 33.88 -0.72
C ASP A 553 42.94 34.20 -1.84
N LYS A 554 43.60 33.18 -2.41
CA LYS A 554 44.69 33.33 -3.38
C LYS A 554 44.26 33.09 -4.83
N ARG A 555 43.25 32.24 -5.04
CA ARG A 555 42.80 31.83 -6.37
C ARG A 555 41.28 31.79 -6.45
N ASP A 556 40.75 32.16 -7.61
CA ASP A 556 39.34 31.96 -7.95
C ASP A 556 39.09 30.52 -8.36
N ILE A 557 37.96 29.96 -7.89
CA ILE A 557 37.55 28.59 -8.18
C ILE A 557 36.58 28.64 -9.37
N LEU A 558 37.06 28.27 -10.55
CA LEU A 558 36.28 28.28 -11.78
C LEU A 558 35.58 26.92 -11.98
N LEU A 559 34.27 26.91 -11.75
CA LEU A 559 33.42 25.73 -11.89
C LEU A 559 32.81 25.58 -13.30
N CYS A 560 32.64 26.69 -14.03
CA CYS A 560 32.15 26.77 -15.42
C CYS A 560 32.76 28.00 -16.15
N GLY A 561 33.02 27.92 -17.47
CA GLY A 561 33.44 29.04 -18.32
C GLY A 561 34.57 28.72 -19.31
N GLU A 562 35.02 29.71 -20.09
CA GLU A 562 36.17 29.61 -21.00
C GLU A 562 37.48 29.74 -20.22
N GLY A 563 38.06 28.60 -19.82
CA GLY A 563 39.32 28.45 -19.09
C GLY A 563 39.54 27.00 -18.64
N PRO A 564 40.70 26.63 -18.07
CA PRO A 564 40.90 25.28 -17.52
C PRO A 564 40.00 25.08 -16.30
N VAL A 565 38.88 24.40 -16.51
CA VAL A 565 37.92 24.02 -15.47
C VAL A 565 38.60 23.08 -14.48
N ASN A 566 38.40 23.28 -13.18
CA ASN A 566 38.91 22.37 -12.17
C ASN A 566 38.35 20.96 -12.39
N GLU A 567 39.24 19.97 -12.45
CA GLU A 567 38.83 18.57 -12.52
C GLU A 567 37.96 18.17 -11.32
N SER A 568 37.06 17.22 -11.53
CA SER A 568 36.23 16.69 -10.44
C SER A 568 37.11 16.06 -9.36
N LEU A 569 36.86 16.40 -8.10
CA LEU A 569 37.61 15.80 -7.00
C LEU A 569 37.26 14.30 -6.86
N PRO A 570 38.26 13.44 -6.56
CA PRO A 570 38.00 12.04 -6.28
C PRO A 570 37.05 11.86 -5.08
N ALA A 571 36.16 10.86 -5.15
CA ALA A 571 35.15 10.61 -4.12
C ALA A 571 35.76 10.50 -2.70
N ARG A 572 36.91 9.83 -2.56
CA ARG A 572 37.63 9.71 -1.28
C ARG A 572 38.06 11.06 -0.70
N ARG A 573 38.44 12.04 -1.54
CA ARG A 573 38.80 13.39 -1.07
C ARG A 573 37.56 14.14 -0.62
N CYS A 574 36.47 14.08 -1.39
CA CYS A 574 35.18 14.66 -1.01
C CYS A 574 34.67 14.11 0.34
N GLN A 575 34.71 12.79 0.53
CA GLN A 575 34.31 12.13 1.77
C GLN A 575 35.15 12.60 2.97
N LYS A 576 36.48 12.70 2.82
CA LYS A 576 37.37 13.23 3.86
C LYS A 576 37.06 14.69 4.21
N LEU A 577 36.81 15.54 3.22
CA LEU A 577 36.48 16.96 3.43
C LEU A 577 35.14 17.11 4.17
N LEU A 578 34.11 16.39 3.72
CA LEU A 578 32.81 16.39 4.40
C LEU A 578 32.91 15.84 5.82
N SER A 579 33.71 14.79 6.04
CA SER A 579 33.97 14.29 7.40
C SER A 579 34.63 15.36 8.28
N LYS A 580 35.69 16.00 7.77
CA LYS A 580 36.44 17.02 8.52
C LYS A 580 35.58 18.23 8.88
N TYR A 581 34.85 18.76 7.89
CA TYR A 581 34.18 20.04 8.04
C TYR A 581 32.75 19.92 8.55
N PHE A 582 32.03 18.81 8.31
CA PHE A 582 30.63 18.66 8.75
C PHE A 582 30.45 17.67 9.92
N LEU A 583 31.20 16.57 9.97
CA LEU A 583 30.97 15.49 10.95
C LEU A 583 31.72 15.70 12.28
N ASN A 584 32.93 16.25 12.27
CA ASN A 584 33.82 16.39 13.45
C ASN A 584 33.27 17.16 14.68
N GLN A 585 32.09 17.78 14.60
CA GLN A 585 31.49 18.57 15.70
C GLN A 585 30.07 18.12 16.09
N ASN A 586 29.49 17.17 15.37
CA ASN A 586 28.12 16.70 15.59
C ASN A 586 28.16 15.31 16.20
N ALA A 587 27.39 15.08 17.28
CA ALA A 587 27.28 13.77 17.90
C ALA A 587 26.89 12.71 16.86
N ASP A 588 27.69 11.64 16.74
CA ASP A 588 27.60 10.61 15.69
C ASP A 588 26.25 9.88 15.63
N SER A 589 25.38 10.05 16.62
CA SER A 589 24.19 9.23 16.84
C SER A 589 23.00 9.48 15.89
N VAL A 590 22.97 10.54 15.09
CA VAL A 590 21.78 10.90 14.26
C VAL A 590 22.11 11.18 12.78
N LEU A 591 23.33 10.88 12.33
CA LEU A 591 23.75 11.20 10.96
C LEU A 591 23.11 10.29 9.90
N SER A 592 22.77 10.88 8.75
CA SER A 592 22.16 10.19 7.60
C SER A 592 22.53 10.88 6.29
N PHE A 593 22.47 10.18 5.15
CA PHE A 593 22.83 10.76 3.86
C PHE A 593 21.93 11.94 3.50
N ARG A 594 20.69 11.91 3.99
CA ARG A 594 19.76 13.03 3.82
C ARG A 594 20.25 14.32 4.46
N PHE A 595 20.94 14.23 5.60
CA PHE A 595 21.48 15.42 6.27
C PHE A 595 22.73 15.96 5.58
N VAL A 596 23.59 15.07 5.08
CA VAL A 596 24.71 15.48 4.22
C VAL A 596 24.18 16.14 2.95
N GLU A 597 23.13 15.59 2.33
CA GLU A 597 22.50 16.18 1.16
C GLU A 597 21.90 17.56 1.45
N ILE A 598 21.23 17.75 2.59
CA ILE A 598 20.73 19.07 3.03
C ILE A 598 21.88 20.08 3.18
N PHE A 599 22.94 19.69 3.89
CA PHE A 599 24.12 20.53 4.09
C PHE A 599 24.78 20.90 2.76
N VAL A 600 25.04 19.90 1.92
CA VAL A 600 25.70 20.08 0.62
C VAL A 600 24.85 20.93 -0.32
N ASN A 601 23.56 20.65 -0.47
CA ASN A 601 22.72 21.38 -1.42
C ASN A 601 22.53 22.84 -1.00
N PHE A 602 22.35 23.10 0.31
CA PHE A 602 22.21 24.46 0.81
C PHE A 602 23.52 25.25 0.63
N LEU A 603 24.65 24.68 1.05
CA LEU A 603 25.95 25.34 0.90
C LEU A 603 26.32 25.56 -0.58
N ALA A 604 26.05 24.57 -1.44
CA ALA A 604 26.28 24.70 -2.88
C ALA A 604 25.48 25.85 -3.50
N ASP A 605 24.19 26.00 -3.15
CA ASP A 605 23.37 27.11 -3.63
C ASP A 605 23.94 28.47 -3.18
N GLN A 606 24.39 28.58 -1.92
CA GLN A 606 25.00 29.81 -1.41
C GLN A 606 26.33 30.14 -2.09
N LEU A 607 27.23 29.16 -2.21
CA LEU A 607 28.53 29.34 -2.86
C LEU A 607 28.36 29.69 -4.34
N THR A 608 27.51 28.95 -5.08
CA THR A 608 27.30 29.21 -6.51
C THR A 608 26.84 30.64 -6.75
N ARG A 609 25.94 31.17 -5.90
CA ARG A 609 25.50 32.55 -6.00
C ARG A 609 26.61 33.53 -5.65
N LEU A 610 27.22 33.38 -4.47
CA LEU A 610 28.23 34.32 -3.95
C LEU A 610 29.39 34.51 -4.95
N PHE A 611 29.89 33.42 -5.50
CA PHE A 611 31.05 33.43 -6.40
C PHE A 611 30.67 33.67 -7.87
N SER A 612 29.38 33.79 -8.19
CA SER A 612 28.95 34.34 -9.49
C SER A 612 29.05 35.87 -9.54
N SER A 613 29.13 36.56 -8.38
CA SER A 613 29.31 38.01 -8.36
C SER A 613 30.73 38.41 -8.73
N SER A 614 30.85 39.43 -9.58
CA SER A 614 32.13 39.99 -9.98
C SER A 614 32.89 40.60 -8.81
N HIS A 615 32.19 41.12 -7.80
CA HIS A 615 32.76 41.76 -6.61
C HIS A 615 33.49 40.80 -5.68
N PHE A 616 33.17 39.51 -5.75
CA PHE A 616 33.75 38.52 -4.85
C PHE A 616 35.05 37.90 -5.39
N ARG A 617 35.50 38.28 -6.59
CA ARG A 617 36.78 37.81 -7.17
C ARG A 617 37.97 38.26 -6.33
N VAL A 618 39.04 37.46 -6.33
CA VAL A 618 40.24 37.73 -5.52
C VAL A 618 40.82 39.11 -5.83
N GLU A 619 40.86 39.50 -7.11
CA GLU A 619 41.39 40.80 -7.54
C GLU A 619 40.54 41.99 -7.07
N SER A 620 39.22 41.85 -7.13
CA SER A 620 38.27 42.90 -6.71
C SER A 620 38.30 43.13 -5.19
N LEU A 621 38.39 42.06 -4.40
CA LEU A 621 38.46 42.16 -2.93
C LEU A 621 39.77 42.78 -2.45
N LYS A 622 40.90 42.48 -3.12
CA LYS A 622 42.20 43.13 -2.85
C LYS A 622 42.15 44.64 -3.07
N GLN A 623 41.35 45.11 -4.03
CA GLN A 623 41.18 46.53 -4.32
C GLN A 623 40.20 47.23 -3.36
N MET A 624 39.19 46.50 -2.86
CA MET A 624 38.10 47.09 -2.05
C MET A 624 38.36 47.09 -0.55
N ALA A 625 39.01 46.06 0.00
CA ALA A 625 38.92 45.79 1.44
C ALA A 625 40.26 45.79 2.22
N GLY A 626 41.42 45.79 1.56
CA GLY A 626 42.74 45.85 2.21
C GLY A 626 43.12 44.66 3.10
N GLU A 627 42.19 43.75 3.41
CA GLU A 627 42.39 42.55 4.24
C GLU A 627 42.46 41.27 3.40
N GLU A 628 43.40 40.38 3.72
CA GLU A 628 43.70 39.19 2.92
C GLU A 628 42.81 37.97 3.20
N ASN A 629 41.92 37.99 4.21
CA ASN A 629 41.23 36.77 4.72
C ASN A 629 39.68 36.81 4.64
N ILE A 630 39.11 37.66 3.79
CA ILE A 630 37.66 37.86 3.72
C ILE A 630 36.94 36.63 3.14
N ARG A 631 37.51 35.97 2.12
CA ARG A 631 36.84 34.82 1.47
C ARG A 631 36.85 33.61 2.38
N SER A 632 37.97 33.33 3.05
CA SER A 632 38.04 32.28 4.07
C SER A 632 37.06 32.52 5.22
N THR A 633 36.99 33.75 5.74
CA THR A 633 36.03 34.11 6.82
C THR A 633 34.58 33.90 6.39
N LEU A 634 34.20 34.34 5.19
CA LEU A 634 32.82 34.19 4.70
C LEU A 634 32.45 32.74 4.40
N VAL A 635 33.36 31.96 3.81
CA VAL A 635 33.12 30.54 3.56
C VAL A 635 33.01 29.76 4.88
N LEU A 636 33.81 30.09 5.89
CA LEU A 636 33.67 29.53 7.24
C LEU A 636 32.32 29.88 7.88
N ARG A 637 31.86 31.13 7.74
CA ARG A 637 30.53 31.53 8.23
C ARG A 637 29.39 30.86 7.48
N LEU A 638 29.47 30.75 6.15
CA LEU A 638 28.49 30.00 5.35
C LEU A 638 28.47 28.51 5.72
N LEU A 639 29.64 27.93 6.02
CA LEU A 639 29.76 26.57 6.52
C LEU A 639 28.99 26.40 7.85
N GLU A 640 29.18 27.31 8.80
CA GLU A 640 28.48 27.32 10.09
C GLU A 640 26.96 27.46 9.93
N VAL A 641 26.50 28.39 9.09
CA VAL A 641 25.07 28.55 8.79
C VAL A 641 24.51 27.28 8.16
N SER A 642 25.23 26.69 7.21
CA SER A 642 24.80 25.47 6.52
C SER A 642 24.75 24.27 7.47
N LYS A 643 25.67 24.20 8.43
CA LYS A 643 25.64 23.22 9.52
C LYS A 643 24.39 23.39 10.36
N ASP A 644 24.14 24.60 10.87
CA ASP A 644 22.97 24.89 11.69
C ASP A 644 21.66 24.58 10.94
N PHE A 645 21.61 24.93 9.64
CA PHE A 645 20.48 24.62 8.77
C PHE A 645 20.23 23.11 8.63
N ALA A 646 21.29 22.31 8.53
CA ALA A 646 21.21 20.85 8.48
C ALA A 646 20.88 20.24 9.85
N THR A 647 21.52 20.67 10.93
CA THR A 647 21.36 20.12 12.29
C THR A 647 20.01 20.45 12.92
N ARG A 648 19.38 21.58 12.58
CA ARG A 648 17.97 21.85 12.95
C ARG A 648 17.02 20.78 12.42
N SER A 649 17.30 20.25 11.23
CA SER A 649 16.51 19.14 10.66
C SER A 649 16.79 17.81 11.37
N VAL A 650 17.94 17.69 12.07
CA VAL A 650 18.35 16.51 12.87
C VAL A 650 17.64 16.49 14.21
N TYR A 651 17.56 17.63 14.91
CA TYR A 651 16.89 17.73 16.22
C TYR A 651 15.43 17.32 16.14
N VAL A 652 14.71 17.77 15.09
CA VAL A 652 13.31 17.36 14.83
C VAL A 652 13.19 15.84 14.68
N LYS A 653 14.16 15.19 14.03
CA LYS A 653 14.16 13.73 13.84
C LYS A 653 14.46 12.97 15.14
N ALA A 654 15.42 13.42 15.93
CA ALA A 654 15.72 12.82 17.24
C ALA A 654 14.50 12.93 18.18
N MET A 655 13.85 14.10 18.20
CA MET A 655 12.63 14.34 18.96
C MET A 655 11.45 13.48 18.49
N GLN A 656 11.26 13.32 17.17
CA GLN A 656 10.26 12.38 16.63
C GLN A 656 10.49 10.94 17.12
N GLN A 657 11.74 10.52 17.26
CA GLN A 657 12.07 9.19 17.77
C GLN A 657 11.81 9.05 19.27
N GLU A 658 11.97 10.11 20.05
CA GLU A 658 11.65 10.14 21.47
C GLU A 658 10.13 10.19 21.70
N SER A 659 9.38 10.99 20.92
CA SER A 659 7.92 11.08 21.04
C SER A 659 7.18 9.79 20.68
N ILE A 660 7.74 8.98 19.77
CA ILE A 660 7.16 7.68 19.40
C ILE A 660 7.42 6.61 20.48
N LYS A 661 8.36 6.84 21.40
CA LYS A 661 8.63 5.94 22.54
C LYS A 661 7.78 6.23 23.78
N ALA A 662 7.07 7.36 23.83
CA ALA A 662 6.20 7.70 24.94
C ALA A 662 4.83 7.02 24.77
N ASP A 663 4.38 6.28 25.79
CA ASP A 663 3.15 5.47 25.77
C ASP A 663 1.85 6.31 25.82
N SER A 664 1.93 7.65 25.94
CA SER A 664 0.79 8.55 26.07
C SER A 664 0.89 9.76 25.12
N ILE A 665 -0.25 10.18 24.55
CA ILE A 665 -0.36 11.38 23.67
C ILE A 665 -0.21 12.68 24.49
N ASP A 666 -0.47 12.64 25.80
CA ASP A 666 -0.46 13.81 26.68
C ASP A 666 0.96 14.23 27.14
N ASP A 667 1.96 13.33 27.04
CA ASP A 667 3.36 13.63 27.39
C ASP A 667 4.18 14.22 26.22
N ILE A 668 3.53 14.53 25.09
CA ILE A 668 4.18 15.16 23.92
C ILE A 668 4.47 16.65 24.21
N ARG A 669 5.43 16.94 25.08
CA ARG A 669 6.09 18.25 25.11
C ARG A 669 7.12 18.29 23.99
N ILE A 670 6.71 18.78 22.83
CA ILE A 670 7.63 19.14 21.74
C ILE A 670 8.41 20.38 22.17
N ASP A 671 9.43 20.23 23.02
CA ASP A 671 10.42 21.28 23.27
C ASP A 671 11.37 21.37 22.06
N VAL A 672 10.83 21.90 20.96
CA VAL A 672 11.62 22.44 19.86
C VAL A 672 12.58 23.45 20.50
N LYS A 673 13.90 23.32 20.29
CA LYS A 673 14.84 24.42 20.56
C LYS A 673 14.18 25.69 20.03
N SER A 674 13.72 26.57 20.93
CA SER A 674 12.73 27.55 20.51
C SER A 674 13.32 28.35 19.35
N TRP A 675 12.47 28.57 18.34
CA TRP A 675 12.73 29.45 17.20
C TRP A 675 13.36 30.77 17.63
N ASP A 676 13.18 31.16 18.89
CA ASP A 676 13.71 32.37 19.48
C ASP A 676 15.17 32.33 19.95
N TYR A 677 15.76 31.14 20.14
CA TYR A 677 17.12 30.99 20.66
C TYR A 677 18.21 30.87 19.59
N SER A 678 17.87 30.83 18.30
CA SER A 678 18.87 30.69 17.23
C SER A 678 19.14 32.01 16.50
N ASP A 679 20.40 32.23 16.10
CA ASP A 679 20.87 33.50 15.53
C ASP A 679 20.33 33.81 14.13
N HIS A 680 19.83 32.78 13.42
CA HIS A 680 19.23 32.86 12.07
C HIS A 680 20.02 33.74 11.09
N PHE A 681 21.35 33.69 11.15
CA PHE A 681 22.19 34.43 10.23
C PHE A 681 22.10 33.82 8.82
N LEU A 682 21.67 34.60 7.83
CA LEU A 682 21.55 34.21 6.44
C LEU A 682 22.21 35.26 5.57
N LEU A 683 23.23 34.89 4.80
CA LEU A 683 23.80 35.73 3.76
C LEU A 683 23.04 35.46 2.45
N TYR A 684 22.73 36.48 1.67
CA TYR A 684 22.10 36.30 0.37
C TYR A 684 22.47 37.39 -0.61
N LEU A 685 22.44 37.05 -1.91
CA LEU A 685 22.52 38.02 -2.98
C LEU A 685 21.12 38.43 -3.41
N ALA A 686 20.89 39.74 -3.53
CA ALA A 686 19.61 40.25 -4.00
C ALA A 686 19.33 39.74 -5.42
N SER A 687 18.17 39.15 -5.63
CA SER A 687 17.73 38.65 -6.94
C SER A 687 17.54 39.79 -7.95
N GLN A 688 17.20 41.00 -7.48
CA GLN A 688 17.08 42.20 -8.33
C GLN A 688 18.43 42.86 -8.66
N ASN A 689 19.43 42.71 -7.80
CA ASN A 689 20.78 43.25 -7.95
C ASN A 689 21.80 42.16 -7.51
N PRO A 690 22.22 41.27 -8.43
CA PRO A 690 23.10 40.12 -8.12
C PRO A 690 24.47 40.46 -7.56
N ASP A 691 24.83 41.73 -7.58
CA ASP A 691 26.09 42.30 -7.08
C ASP A 691 25.94 42.93 -5.68
N SER A 692 24.72 42.97 -5.14
CA SER A 692 24.44 43.44 -3.78
C SER A 692 24.35 42.26 -2.81
N ILE A 693 25.27 42.23 -1.84
CA ILE A 693 25.29 41.24 -0.76
C ILE A 693 24.48 41.80 0.42
N CYS A 694 23.51 41.01 0.86
CA CYS A 694 22.65 41.32 1.99
C CYS A 694 22.78 40.22 3.06
N ALA A 695 22.44 40.56 4.30
CA ALA A 695 22.30 39.59 5.38
C ALA A 695 20.92 39.72 6.01
N LEU A 696 20.43 38.63 6.59
CA LEU A 696 19.35 38.63 7.58
C LEU A 696 19.92 38.06 8.87
N TYR A 697 19.62 38.67 10.00
CA TYR A 697 20.08 38.24 11.32
C TYR A 697 19.09 38.71 12.38
N ARG A 698 18.89 37.91 13.43
CA ARG A 698 18.00 38.31 14.53
C ARG A 698 18.60 39.41 15.40
N ASP A 699 19.88 39.28 15.74
CA ASP A 699 20.56 40.21 16.64
C ASP A 699 21.83 40.72 15.96
N LYS A 700 21.87 42.03 15.68
CA LYS A 700 23.02 42.70 15.06
C LYS A 700 24.30 42.56 15.88
N ASN A 701 24.20 42.35 17.20
CA ASN A 701 25.35 42.20 18.09
C ASN A 701 26.02 40.83 18.03
N ARG A 702 25.32 39.81 17.51
CA ARG A 702 25.86 38.46 17.36
C ARG A 702 26.58 38.24 16.02
N VAL A 703 26.56 39.23 15.13
CA VAL A 703 27.26 39.18 13.84
C VAL A 703 28.75 39.47 14.04
N ASP A 704 29.62 38.61 13.49
CA ASP A 704 31.08 38.74 13.54
C ASP A 704 31.58 40.11 13.07
N GLU A 705 32.65 40.62 13.70
CA GLU A 705 33.21 41.92 13.37
C GLU A 705 33.78 41.98 11.94
N ASN A 706 34.41 40.91 11.46
CA ASN A 706 34.94 40.85 10.09
C ASN A 706 33.81 40.82 9.05
N VAL A 707 32.72 40.10 9.34
CA VAL A 707 31.53 40.08 8.47
C VAL A 707 30.82 41.43 8.50
N ARG A 708 30.75 42.08 9.66
CA ARG A 708 30.21 43.42 9.82
C ARG A 708 31.02 44.42 8.97
N ASN A 709 32.35 44.36 9.04
CA ASN A 709 33.25 45.20 8.23
C ASN A 709 33.09 44.93 6.73
N PHE A 710 32.92 43.68 6.32
CA PHE A 710 32.63 43.33 4.94
C PHE A 710 31.28 43.89 4.47
N LEU A 711 30.19 43.64 5.21
CA LEU A 711 28.85 44.12 4.83
C LEU A 711 28.78 45.65 4.73
N ARG A 712 29.50 46.37 5.59
CA ARG A 712 29.61 47.84 5.57
C ARG A 712 30.09 48.38 4.22
N GLN A 713 30.96 47.64 3.52
CA GLN A 713 31.53 48.07 2.24
C GLN A 713 30.53 47.97 1.07
N PHE A 714 29.43 47.22 1.26
CA PHE A 714 28.40 47.00 0.24
C PHE A 714 27.07 47.69 0.57
N THR A 715 26.97 48.37 1.71
CA THR A 715 25.80 49.15 2.11
C THR A 715 25.99 50.64 1.80
N ASP A 716 25.03 51.25 1.10
CA ASP A 716 25.00 52.70 0.79
C ASP A 716 24.83 53.62 2.03
N ASN A 717 24.73 53.04 3.23
CA ASN A 717 24.57 53.79 4.47
C ASN A 717 25.87 54.50 4.88
N LYS A 718 25.87 55.83 4.79
CA LYS A 718 26.98 56.74 5.19
C LYS A 718 27.50 56.60 6.63
N LYS A 719 26.91 55.74 7.47
CA LYS A 719 27.30 55.45 8.86
C LYS A 719 27.89 54.04 9.10
N GLY A 720 27.74 53.11 8.17
CA GLY A 720 28.25 51.75 8.33
C GLY A 720 27.67 50.98 9.54
N GLU A 721 26.46 51.26 9.98
CA GLU A 721 25.80 50.45 11.03
C GLU A 721 24.95 49.36 10.40
N LEU A 722 24.97 48.17 11.02
CA LEU A 722 24.06 47.08 10.69
C LEU A 722 22.62 47.52 10.95
N GLU A 723 21.73 47.20 10.02
CA GLU A 723 20.31 47.51 10.08
C GLU A 723 19.62 46.85 11.28
N ASP A 724 18.63 47.54 11.84
CA ASP A 724 17.78 47.04 12.92
C ASP A 724 16.39 46.69 12.37
N TYR A 725 16.13 45.41 12.15
CA TYR A 725 14.91 44.96 11.47
C TYR A 725 13.64 45.11 12.30
N ASP A 726 13.75 45.18 13.62
CA ASP A 726 12.60 45.35 14.52
C ASP A 726 12.06 46.79 14.50
N CYS A 727 12.88 47.75 14.05
CA CYS A 727 12.49 49.15 13.88
C CYS A 727 12.02 49.49 12.46
N MET A 728 12.06 48.55 11.51
CA MET A 728 11.68 48.80 10.12
C MET A 728 10.17 48.85 9.92
N SER A 729 9.76 49.71 8.98
CA SER A 729 8.39 49.75 8.46
C SER A 729 8.07 48.51 7.61
N GLN A 730 6.79 48.22 7.44
CA GLN A 730 6.34 47.11 6.59
C GLN A 730 6.78 47.27 5.13
N GLU A 731 6.85 48.51 4.64
CA GLU A 731 7.28 48.84 3.28
C GLU A 731 8.76 48.50 3.08
N GLU A 732 9.62 48.84 4.06
CA GLU A 732 11.06 48.50 4.02
C GLU A 732 11.29 46.98 4.08
N LEU A 733 10.56 46.27 4.94
CA LEU A 733 10.60 44.81 5.01
C LEU A 733 10.14 44.16 3.70
N LEU A 734 9.11 44.73 3.06
CA LEU A 734 8.61 44.25 1.77
C LEU A 734 9.65 44.46 0.66
N ILE A 735 10.33 45.62 0.62
CA ILE A 735 11.41 45.88 -0.33
C ILE A 735 12.51 44.82 -0.19
N LYS A 736 12.89 44.47 1.05
CA LYS A 736 13.87 43.40 1.30
C LYS A 736 13.37 42.04 0.81
N LEU A 737 12.13 41.67 1.13
CA LEU A 737 11.56 40.41 0.67
C LEU A 737 11.50 40.31 -0.86
N VAL A 738 11.08 41.40 -1.53
CA VAL A 738 11.01 41.49 -2.99
C VAL A 738 12.41 41.40 -3.60
N SER A 739 13.38 42.09 -3.01
CA SER A 739 14.79 42.02 -3.44
C SER A 739 15.34 40.60 -3.34
N LEU A 740 14.94 39.83 -2.33
CA LEU A 740 15.36 38.44 -2.09
C LEU A 740 14.71 37.45 -3.08
N THR A 741 13.45 37.69 -3.43
CA THR A 741 12.56 36.72 -4.09
C THR A 741 12.50 36.88 -5.61
N ARG A 742 12.49 38.12 -6.12
CA ARG A 742 12.19 38.44 -7.53
C ARG A 742 13.39 39.03 -8.27
N LYS A 743 13.43 38.82 -9.59
CA LYS A 743 14.35 39.52 -10.50
C LYS A 743 13.73 40.79 -11.12
N LYS A 744 12.41 40.80 -11.33
CA LYS A 744 11.67 41.94 -11.90
C LYS A 744 11.60 43.08 -10.90
N LYS A 745 11.68 44.32 -11.38
CA LYS A 745 11.57 45.56 -10.58
C LYS A 745 10.17 46.20 -10.63
N ASP A 746 9.22 45.57 -11.31
CA ASP A 746 7.87 46.10 -11.48
C ASP A 746 7.03 45.99 -10.20
N ASP A 747 6.10 46.94 -10.03
CA ASP A 747 5.18 46.99 -8.89
C ASP A 747 4.27 45.76 -8.81
N ILE A 748 4.08 45.24 -7.59
CA ILE A 748 3.17 44.12 -7.31
C ILE A 748 1.99 44.65 -6.52
N LYS A 749 0.79 44.36 -7.00
CA LYS A 749 -0.42 44.53 -6.20
C LYS A 749 -0.52 43.38 -5.20
N LEU A 750 -0.16 43.64 -3.96
CA LEU A 750 -0.28 42.70 -2.85
C LEU A 750 -1.49 43.05 -1.98
N GLU A 751 -2.18 42.04 -1.48
CA GLU A 751 -3.22 42.22 -0.46
C GLU A 751 -2.60 42.58 0.89
N ASN A 752 -3.39 43.20 1.77
CA ASN A 752 -2.94 43.57 3.10
C ASN A 752 -2.47 42.34 3.90
N TYR A 753 -1.22 42.36 4.33
CA TYR A 753 -0.60 41.35 5.17
C TYR A 753 0.30 42.04 6.19
N ALA A 754 0.18 41.67 7.46
CA ALA A 754 1.03 42.21 8.52
C ALA A 754 2.44 41.59 8.42
N LEU A 755 3.31 42.23 7.63
CA LEU A 755 4.68 41.78 7.44
C LEU A 755 5.55 42.23 8.63
N SER A 756 5.92 41.28 9.47
CA SER A 756 6.95 41.45 10.51
C SER A 756 8.29 40.90 10.03
N PHE A 757 9.37 41.28 10.71
CA PHE A 757 10.69 40.70 10.46
C PHE A 757 10.71 39.17 10.67
N ASP A 758 9.95 38.69 11.65
CA ASP A 758 9.79 37.26 11.89
C ASP A 758 9.16 36.52 10.68
N ASN A 759 8.11 37.11 10.10
CA ASN A 759 7.49 36.61 8.87
C ASN A 759 8.48 36.64 7.69
N LEU A 760 9.30 37.69 7.58
CA LEU A 760 10.35 37.81 6.57
C LEU A 760 11.37 36.65 6.65
N ILE A 761 11.94 36.39 7.83
CA ILE A 761 12.92 35.29 8.01
C ILE A 761 12.26 33.94 7.68
N LYS A 762 11.03 33.68 8.16
CA LYS A 762 10.31 32.43 7.86
C LYS A 762 10.15 32.21 6.36
N MET A 763 9.72 33.24 5.63
CA MET A 763 9.59 33.19 4.18
C MET A 763 10.95 33.01 3.48
N ALA A 764 11.99 33.68 3.95
CA ALA A 764 13.36 33.53 3.43
C ALA A 764 13.88 32.10 3.59
N LEU A 765 13.73 31.50 4.77
CA LEU A 765 14.12 30.11 5.04
C LEU A 765 13.38 29.12 4.15
N MET A 766 12.05 29.29 4.00
CA MET A 766 11.26 28.44 3.09
C MET A 766 11.76 28.55 1.65
N LEU A 767 12.03 29.77 1.20
CA LEU A 767 12.55 30.03 -0.15
C LEU A 767 13.93 29.38 -0.34
N PHE A 768 14.85 29.51 0.61
CA PHE A 768 16.16 28.89 0.52
C PHE A 768 16.10 27.36 0.54
N ARG A 769 15.23 26.76 1.38
CA ARG A 769 14.99 25.31 1.34
C ARG A 769 14.50 24.88 -0.04
N ALA A 770 13.51 25.59 -0.60
CA ALA A 770 12.99 25.28 -1.93
C ALA A 770 14.05 25.43 -3.03
N ARG A 771 14.85 26.50 -3.00
CA ARG A 771 15.97 26.75 -3.93
C ARG A 771 17.04 25.66 -3.87
N ALA A 772 17.33 25.16 -2.67
CA ALA A 772 18.28 24.08 -2.44
C ALA A 772 17.69 22.66 -2.68
N ASN A 773 16.49 22.54 -3.27
CA ASN A 773 15.78 21.26 -3.47
C ASN A 773 15.60 20.46 -2.16
N ILE A 774 15.33 21.16 -1.06
CA ILE A 774 15.06 20.57 0.24
C ILE A 774 13.56 20.67 0.52
N PRO A 775 12.85 19.56 0.86
CA PRO A 775 11.45 19.61 1.25
C PRO A 775 11.21 20.58 2.42
N VAL A 776 10.11 21.31 2.29
CA VAL A 776 9.64 22.28 3.28
C VAL A 776 8.44 21.69 4.00
N VAL A 777 8.60 21.38 5.28
CA VAL A 777 7.52 20.96 6.17
C VAL A 777 7.43 22.01 7.28
N ILE A 778 6.24 22.59 7.46
CA ILE A 778 5.99 23.60 8.47
C ILE A 778 5.01 23.02 9.48
N MET A 779 5.47 22.85 10.72
CA MET A 779 4.66 22.37 11.82
C MET A 779 4.20 23.55 12.69
N GLY A 780 2.95 23.54 13.11
CA GLY A 780 2.39 24.55 14.02
C GLY A 780 0.89 24.40 14.15
N GLU A 781 0.32 24.97 15.20
CA GLU A 781 -1.11 24.86 15.52
C GLU A 781 -2.03 25.47 14.45
N ALA A 782 -3.30 25.06 14.43
CA ALA A 782 -4.28 25.70 13.58
C ALA A 782 -4.40 27.20 13.93
N GLY A 783 -4.59 28.06 12.93
CA GLY A 783 -4.75 29.51 13.16
C GLY A 783 -3.45 30.33 13.24
N CYS A 784 -2.27 29.73 13.36
CA CYS A 784 -1.00 30.48 13.42
C CYS A 784 -0.52 31.11 12.09
N GLY A 785 -1.39 31.17 11.07
CA GLY A 785 -1.12 31.90 9.83
C GLY A 785 -0.23 31.21 8.79
N LYS A 786 0.10 29.91 8.94
CA LYS A 786 0.96 29.15 7.99
C LYS A 786 0.51 29.28 6.54
N THR A 787 -0.76 29.01 6.25
CA THR A 787 -1.33 29.06 4.89
C THR A 787 -1.27 30.48 4.33
N SER A 788 -1.57 31.49 5.15
CA SER A 788 -1.48 32.90 4.77
C SER A 788 -0.05 33.32 4.46
N LEU A 789 0.92 32.87 5.26
CA LEU A 789 2.36 33.12 5.04
C LEU A 789 2.84 32.50 3.73
N ILE A 790 2.49 31.23 3.46
CA ILE A 790 2.83 30.55 2.20
C ILE A 790 2.16 31.24 1.01
N GLY A 791 0.87 31.57 1.13
CA GLY A 791 0.10 32.23 0.07
C GLY A 791 0.66 33.63 -0.27
N TYR A 792 1.09 34.38 0.75
CA TYR A 792 1.71 35.68 0.56
C TYR A 792 3.06 35.56 -0.17
N LEU A 793 3.94 34.63 0.27
CA LEU A 793 5.21 34.36 -0.41
C LEU A 793 5.00 33.91 -1.86
N ALA A 794 4.04 33.03 -2.11
CA ALA A 794 3.74 32.52 -3.45
C ALA A 794 3.33 33.64 -4.42
N ARG A 795 2.56 34.63 -3.97
CA ARG A 795 2.19 35.80 -4.76
C ARG A 795 3.39 36.69 -5.08
N ILE A 796 4.27 36.92 -4.11
CA ILE A 796 5.50 37.68 -4.33
C ILE A 796 6.40 36.98 -5.37
N VAL A 797 6.52 35.66 -5.30
CA VAL A 797 7.33 34.88 -6.26
C VAL A 797 6.59 34.64 -7.58
N GLU A 798 5.35 35.12 -7.74
CA GLU A 798 4.49 34.93 -8.92
C GLU A 798 4.21 33.46 -9.28
N VAL A 799 4.15 32.57 -8.27
CA VAL A 799 3.83 31.16 -8.45
C VAL A 799 2.41 30.84 -8.03
N LYS A 800 1.75 29.95 -8.76
CA LYS A 800 0.38 29.52 -8.45
C LYS A 800 0.38 28.70 -7.16
N PHE A 801 -0.16 29.27 -6.08
CA PHE A 801 -0.45 28.52 -4.86
C PHE A 801 -1.69 27.65 -5.04
N ARG A 802 -1.57 26.35 -4.77
CA ARG A 802 -2.70 25.43 -4.69
C ARG A 802 -2.70 24.80 -3.31
N ALA A 803 -3.75 25.05 -2.54
CA ALA A 803 -3.96 24.39 -1.27
C ALA A 803 -4.70 23.07 -1.50
N LEU A 804 -4.13 21.96 -1.03
CA LEU A 804 -4.81 20.68 -0.93
C LEU A 804 -5.11 20.45 0.55
N ASN A 805 -6.40 20.42 0.90
CA ASN A 805 -6.83 20.15 2.26
C ASN A 805 -6.90 18.64 2.44
N LEU A 806 -5.90 18.07 3.10
CA LEU A 806 -5.86 16.66 3.44
C LEU A 806 -6.68 16.42 4.70
N HIS A 807 -7.63 15.50 4.63
CA HIS A 807 -8.38 14.98 5.78
C HIS A 807 -8.36 13.45 5.75
N ALA A 808 -8.88 12.81 6.79
CA ALA A 808 -8.88 11.35 6.89
C ALA A 808 -9.81 10.64 5.88
N GLY A 809 -10.76 11.36 5.28
CA GLY A 809 -11.74 10.85 4.31
C GLY A 809 -11.33 10.97 2.84
#